data_AF-A0A2Z3V6R2-F1
#
_entry.id   AF-A0A2Z3V6R2-F1
#
_cell.length_a   1.000
_cell.length_b   1.000
_cell.length_c   1.000
_cell.angle_alpha   90.00
_cell.angle_beta   90.00
_cell.angle_gamma   90.00
#
_symmetry.space_group_name_H-M   'P 1'
#
loop_
_entity.id
_entity.type
_entity.pdbx_description
1 polymer ?
#
loop_
_entity_poly.entity_id
_entity_poly.type
_entity_poly.pdbx_seq_one_letter_code
_entity_poly.pdbx_strand_id
1 'polypeptide(L)'
;MTVFSTINTVRVFAMDKFAAVFIDWVERFGLEGALEHFRGGPFANGQIDEWVAEYQRLVEGVKIGYPPKMLSAPGLKPWYPGPLDHHKRWPAFRDSLTQLPADVVEKLDQSTSKIVANTHSPDTPRYLTKGLVVGYVQSGKTTSFTGVAAKAADTGYKLVIVLSGIHNGLRRQTQERLQAQLVETAGDGAWFPLTDATKDFHKPSATFAAHQGGDRTILIVAKKQKDVLARLLNWLTKAAKDGALANAPALIIDDEADQASVATAKINPQIRSLLKLFPRCAYIGYTATPFANVLIDPSIPDELYPETFILNLPEPDGYFGAEKIFGRDAIEGEYTGPQLDGYDMVRIVPDNTVAQIRPVGRGSENGFVPTITEELAESLRYFILATAARRHRGDESHSTMLVHTGMKTVIHDAYREPLRNFFNNLAAAVKRQDPDTLTKLKTLWEKETKRVPASRFDGLTPVRFDELVNHLSEVFGDVKVIVDNFRSRDRLDYSGARPVVAVAVGGNTLSRGLTLEGLVVSFFVRSANTYDTLLQMGRWFGYRNGYEDLPRIWMTKGLKADFRHLATVEAEIRLDIARYEEQNLSPREVGVRIRTHPVLNITAKMGAARISYASYGGRRVQTRYFRENDDTWLGANRVAATALVTEAIADGVKVDNRGDGTMILRDVDVSHVLTFLQTYRVHEGSPDLDPRLVTAYIGKESRRAHPSLLTWNVALMGTPVSDVDHVVDFGGGIRLGTINRSLIKDTGGDEADIKTLMSKEHRVIDMDISASEARGKSEGALVDLRNASIEHATTGLLLLYPIARDSQPDPANIDSRVPFNATDHVIGMALVFPGNAEDKVSNKYVQVDTSGVDISEYDEINDALEGSQDPETA
;
A
#
# COMPACT_ATOMS: atom_id res chain seq x y z
N MET A 1 15.75 15.85 -26.32
CA MET A 1 15.70 14.57 -25.59
C MET A 1 16.90 13.70 -25.97
N THR A 2 18.11 14.27 -25.96
CA THR A 2 19.31 13.64 -26.57
C THR A 2 20.59 14.08 -25.85
N VAL A 3 20.62 13.97 -24.52
CA VAL A 3 21.86 14.20 -23.71
C VAL A 3 22.04 13.15 -22.59
N PHE A 4 21.07 12.26 -22.35
CA PHE A 4 21.14 11.27 -21.25
C PHE A 4 21.57 9.85 -21.67
N SER A 5 21.83 9.57 -22.95
CA SER A 5 22.15 8.20 -23.41
C SER A 5 23.65 7.86 -23.39
N THR A 6 24.53 8.73 -22.89
CA THR A 6 25.98 8.56 -23.04
C THR A 6 26.73 8.23 -21.74
N ILE A 7 26.04 8.10 -20.59
CA ILE A 7 26.72 7.87 -19.30
C ILE A 7 26.81 6.38 -18.92
N ASN A 8 25.93 5.50 -19.41
CA ASN A 8 25.84 4.12 -18.90
C ASN A 8 26.30 2.99 -19.83
N THR A 9 26.97 3.28 -20.94
CA THR A 9 27.57 2.24 -21.80
C THR A 9 29.07 2.02 -21.57
N VAL A 10 29.60 2.46 -20.43
CA VAL A 10 30.99 2.21 -20.01
C VAL A 10 31.00 1.38 -18.73
N ARG A 11 30.73 0.08 -18.85
CA ARG A 11 31.01 -0.92 -17.81
C ARG A 11 31.92 -2.02 -18.37
N VAL A 12 33.11 -1.63 -18.85
CA VAL A 12 34.32 -2.46 -18.84
C VAL A 12 35.53 -1.51 -18.79
N PHE A 13 35.75 -0.83 -17.66
CA PHE A 13 37.15 -0.62 -17.29
C PHE A 13 37.60 -1.97 -16.75
N ALA A 14 38.56 -2.62 -17.41
CA ALA A 14 39.19 -3.81 -16.87
C ALA A 14 39.77 -3.41 -15.51
N MET A 15 39.09 -3.78 -14.44
CA MET A 15 39.52 -3.50 -13.07
C MET A 15 40.92 -4.09 -12.93
N ASP A 16 41.85 -3.31 -12.36
CA ASP A 16 43.16 -3.84 -12.00
C ASP A 16 42.94 -5.14 -11.20
N LYS A 17 43.55 -6.24 -11.65
CA LYS A 17 43.39 -7.55 -11.00
C LYS A 17 43.71 -7.48 -9.51
N PHE A 18 44.64 -6.60 -9.12
CA PHE A 18 44.98 -6.40 -7.71
C PHE A 18 43.95 -5.56 -6.94
N ALA A 19 43.24 -4.63 -7.60
CA ALA A 19 42.09 -3.95 -7.01
C ALA A 19 40.96 -4.92 -6.68
N ALA A 20 40.70 -5.90 -7.57
CA ALA A 20 39.71 -6.95 -7.32
C ALA A 20 40.07 -7.81 -6.10
N VAL A 21 41.36 -8.19 -5.97
CA VAL A 21 41.85 -8.94 -4.80
C VAL A 21 41.77 -8.09 -3.51
N PHE A 22 42.09 -6.80 -3.59
CA PHE A 22 41.92 -5.89 -2.45
C PHE A 22 40.46 -5.82 -2.00
N ILE A 23 39.51 -5.67 -2.92
CA ILE A 23 38.07 -5.61 -2.61
C ILE A 23 37.56 -6.93 -2.02
N ASP A 24 37.99 -8.09 -2.54
CA ASP A 24 37.68 -9.41 -1.94
C ASP A 24 38.20 -9.50 -0.48
N TRP A 25 39.36 -8.93 -0.19
CA TRP A 25 39.87 -8.83 1.18
C TRP A 25 39.02 -7.89 2.05
N VAL A 26 38.59 -6.74 1.52
CA VAL A 26 37.71 -5.82 2.23
C VAL A 26 36.39 -6.50 2.60
N GLU A 27 35.81 -7.30 1.71
CA GLU A 27 34.58 -8.05 1.97
C GLU A 27 34.74 -9.09 3.10
N ARG A 28 35.90 -9.74 3.18
CA ARG A 28 36.17 -10.82 4.17
C ARG A 28 36.62 -10.30 5.53
N PHE A 29 37.38 -9.22 5.55
CA PHE A 29 38.13 -8.76 6.74
C PHE A 29 37.87 -7.29 7.10
N GLY A 30 36.99 -6.61 6.36
CA GLY A 30 36.73 -5.19 6.50
C GLY A 30 37.84 -4.33 5.89
N LEU A 31 37.54 -3.03 5.71
CA LEU A 31 38.47 -2.09 5.09
C LEU A 31 39.75 -1.93 5.92
N GLU A 32 39.64 -1.85 7.25
CA GLU A 32 40.80 -1.71 8.13
C GLU A 32 41.70 -2.95 8.08
N GLY A 33 41.11 -4.15 8.10
CA GLY A 33 41.87 -5.41 7.99
C GLY A 33 42.56 -5.56 6.63
N ALA A 34 41.90 -5.16 5.55
CA ALA A 34 42.53 -5.11 4.23
C ALA A 34 43.69 -4.10 4.19
N LEU A 35 43.51 -2.89 4.74
CA LEU A 35 44.58 -1.90 4.79
C LEU A 35 45.78 -2.39 5.60
N GLU A 36 45.56 -3.05 6.74
CA GLU A 36 46.62 -3.63 7.56
C GLU A 36 47.40 -4.71 6.79
N HIS A 37 46.70 -5.59 6.07
CA HIS A 37 47.32 -6.63 5.26
C HIS A 37 48.15 -6.07 4.10
N PHE A 38 47.57 -5.17 3.30
CA PHE A 38 48.19 -4.71 2.05
C PHE A 38 49.26 -3.63 2.26
N ARG A 39 49.12 -2.76 3.28
CA ARG A 39 50.16 -1.76 3.62
C ARG A 39 51.39 -2.39 4.28
N GLY A 40 51.25 -3.59 4.83
CA GLY A 40 52.38 -4.42 5.27
C GLY A 40 53.06 -5.22 4.14
N GLY A 41 52.53 -5.15 2.91
CA GLY A 41 52.97 -5.94 1.76
C GLY A 41 53.87 -5.18 0.77
N PRO A 42 54.06 -5.73 -0.45
CA PRO A 42 54.98 -5.17 -1.46
C PRO A 42 54.38 -3.99 -2.27
N PHE A 43 53.17 -3.54 -1.98
CA PHE A 43 52.45 -2.54 -2.76
C PHE A 43 52.74 -1.11 -2.26
N ALA A 44 52.85 -0.15 -3.18
CA ALA A 44 53.06 1.25 -2.81
C ALA A 44 51.78 1.86 -2.22
N ASN A 45 51.89 2.71 -1.20
CA ASN A 45 50.73 3.35 -0.55
C ASN A 45 49.82 4.07 -1.55
N GLY A 46 50.36 4.74 -2.57
CA GLY A 46 49.56 5.40 -3.60
C GLY A 46 48.67 4.45 -4.40
N GLN A 47 49.13 3.23 -4.69
CA GLN A 47 48.32 2.21 -5.37
C GLN A 47 47.20 1.68 -4.47
N ILE A 48 47.49 1.48 -3.18
CA ILE A 48 46.49 1.06 -2.20
C ILE A 48 45.41 2.14 -2.05
N ASP A 49 45.81 3.42 -2.01
CA ASP A 49 44.86 4.53 -1.93
C ASP A 49 43.97 4.64 -3.19
N GLU A 50 44.49 4.31 -4.38
CA GLU A 50 43.69 4.17 -5.60
C GLU A 50 42.65 3.04 -5.49
N TRP A 51 43.01 1.88 -4.94
CA TRP A 51 42.07 0.78 -4.71
C TRP A 51 41.02 1.10 -3.65
N VAL A 52 41.37 1.85 -2.61
CA VAL A 52 40.41 2.38 -1.63
C VAL A 52 39.43 3.33 -2.31
N ALA A 53 39.90 4.23 -3.18
CA ALA A 53 39.05 5.14 -3.93
C ALA A 53 38.11 4.39 -4.90
N GLU A 54 38.58 3.32 -5.55
CA GLU A 54 37.75 2.40 -6.34
C GLU A 54 36.64 1.78 -5.51
N TYR A 55 36.99 1.16 -4.37
CA TYR A 55 36.04 0.56 -3.46
C TYR A 55 34.98 1.58 -2.98
N GLN A 56 35.41 2.77 -2.56
CA GLN A 56 34.51 3.85 -2.14
C GLN A 56 33.57 4.28 -3.27
N ARG A 57 34.06 4.34 -4.51
CA ARG A 57 33.22 4.68 -5.67
C ARG A 57 32.15 3.63 -5.93
N LEU A 58 32.48 2.35 -5.82
CA LEU A 58 31.52 1.25 -5.98
C LEU A 58 30.43 1.32 -4.91
N VAL A 59 30.84 1.48 -3.65
CA VAL A 59 29.94 1.60 -2.50
C VAL A 59 29.00 2.83 -2.64
N GLU A 60 29.54 3.98 -3.05
CA GLU A 60 28.73 5.18 -3.29
C GLU A 60 27.78 4.99 -4.49
N GLY A 61 28.22 4.27 -5.52
CA GLY A 61 27.40 3.90 -6.68
C GLY A 61 26.15 3.11 -6.28
N VAL A 62 26.25 2.17 -5.34
CA VAL A 62 25.09 1.43 -4.80
C VAL A 62 24.15 2.37 -4.04
N LYS A 63 24.70 3.32 -3.28
CA LYS A 63 23.92 4.27 -2.50
C LYS A 63 23.10 5.22 -3.37
N ILE A 64 23.69 5.72 -4.47
CA ILE A 64 23.02 6.61 -5.43
C ILE A 64 22.13 5.82 -6.41
N GLY A 65 22.36 4.52 -6.55
CA GLY A 65 21.60 3.62 -7.41
C GLY A 65 20.11 3.54 -7.10
N TYR A 66 19.38 2.87 -8.01
CA TYR A 66 17.93 2.68 -7.90
C TYR A 66 17.54 1.77 -6.73
N PRO A 67 16.43 2.03 -6.02
CA PRO A 67 15.62 3.25 -6.09
C PRO A 67 16.35 4.44 -5.46
N PRO A 68 16.20 5.68 -5.97
CA PRO A 68 17.10 6.79 -5.64
C PRO A 68 17.06 7.24 -4.17
N LYS A 69 16.00 6.94 -3.41
CA LYS A 69 15.80 7.43 -2.03
C LYS A 69 15.37 6.31 -1.08
N MET A 70 15.72 6.47 0.20
CA MET A 70 15.44 5.55 1.30
C MET A 70 15.54 6.32 2.62
N LEU A 71 14.66 6.03 3.58
CA LEU A 71 14.84 6.49 4.95
C LEU A 71 15.87 5.59 5.63
N SER A 72 16.99 6.14 6.10
CA SER A 72 18.05 5.37 6.76
C SER A 72 18.41 5.98 8.10
N ALA A 73 18.78 5.14 9.07
CA ALA A 73 19.27 5.58 10.36
C ALA A 73 20.58 6.37 10.20
N PRO A 74 20.80 7.42 11.02
CA PRO A 74 22.04 8.16 10.98
C PRO A 74 23.21 7.27 11.41
N GLY A 75 24.36 7.45 10.76
CA GLY A 75 25.60 6.76 11.15
C GLY A 75 25.79 5.35 10.60
N LEU A 76 24.92 4.85 9.73
CA LEU A 76 25.18 3.63 8.95
C LEU A 76 26.41 3.83 8.05
N LYS A 77 27.45 3.03 8.28
CA LYS A 77 28.68 3.07 7.49
C LYS A 77 28.44 2.38 6.14
N PRO A 78 28.78 3.03 5.00
CA PRO A 78 28.75 2.36 3.70
C PRO A 78 29.74 1.20 3.65
N TRP A 79 29.31 0.02 3.20
CA TRP A 79 30.14 -1.19 3.22
C TRP A 79 29.98 -2.15 2.02
N TYR A 80 28.87 -2.06 1.28
CA TYR A 80 28.58 -3.01 0.21
C TYR A 80 28.82 -2.40 -1.18
N PRO A 81 29.79 -2.90 -1.97
CA PRO A 81 30.12 -2.37 -3.30
C PRO A 81 29.18 -2.87 -4.41
N GLY A 82 28.24 -3.76 -4.09
CA GLY A 82 27.45 -4.50 -5.08
C GLY A 82 28.03 -5.90 -5.36
N PRO A 83 27.44 -6.64 -6.31
CA PRO A 83 27.95 -7.95 -6.72
C PRO A 83 29.33 -7.86 -7.36
N LEU A 84 30.20 -8.82 -7.04
CA LEU A 84 31.59 -8.92 -7.52
C LEU A 84 31.78 -10.19 -8.36
N ASP A 85 32.85 -10.24 -9.16
CA ASP A 85 33.09 -11.34 -10.13
C ASP A 85 33.25 -12.73 -9.47
N HIS A 86 33.71 -12.80 -8.22
CA HIS A 86 33.85 -14.07 -7.48
C HIS A 86 32.56 -14.54 -6.80
N HIS A 87 31.51 -13.71 -6.78
CA HIS A 87 30.21 -14.08 -6.21
C HIS A 87 29.56 -15.17 -7.06
N LYS A 88 28.85 -16.10 -6.41
CA LYS A 88 28.28 -17.28 -7.09
C LYS A 88 26.76 -17.30 -7.04
N ARG A 89 26.17 -16.85 -5.95
CA ARG A 89 24.74 -17.04 -5.68
C ARG A 89 23.91 -16.00 -6.40
N TRP A 90 24.29 -14.73 -6.34
CA TRP A 90 23.59 -13.67 -7.07
C TRP A 90 23.66 -13.86 -8.59
N PRO A 91 24.82 -14.11 -9.22
CA PRO A 91 24.87 -14.37 -10.66
C PRO A 91 24.00 -15.55 -11.08
N ALA A 92 24.04 -16.67 -10.35
CA ALA A 92 23.20 -17.84 -10.63
C ALA A 92 21.69 -17.51 -10.53
N PHE A 93 21.29 -16.75 -9.50
CA PHE A 93 19.91 -16.29 -9.37
C PHE A 93 19.52 -15.34 -10.51
N ARG A 94 20.34 -14.32 -10.81
CA ARG A 94 20.13 -13.37 -11.91
C ARG A 94 19.91 -14.09 -13.23
N ASP A 95 20.76 -15.07 -13.53
CA ASP A 95 20.73 -15.80 -14.79
C ASP A 95 19.52 -16.76 -14.89
N SER A 96 18.91 -17.11 -13.76
CA SER A 96 17.64 -17.88 -13.73
C SER A 96 16.41 -17.05 -14.14
N LEU A 97 16.49 -15.72 -14.11
CA LEU A 97 15.38 -14.79 -14.40
C LEU A 97 15.15 -14.57 -15.91
N THR A 98 15.23 -15.65 -16.69
CA THR A 98 15.15 -15.62 -18.17
C THR A 98 13.86 -15.05 -18.74
N GLN A 99 12.78 -15.06 -17.96
CA GLN A 99 11.46 -14.57 -18.36
C GLN A 99 11.26 -13.07 -18.11
N LEU A 100 12.21 -12.40 -17.43
CA LEU A 100 12.12 -10.97 -17.13
C LEU A 100 12.93 -10.15 -18.15
N PRO A 101 12.43 -8.98 -18.57
CA PRO A 101 13.20 -8.03 -19.36
C PRO A 101 14.50 -7.61 -18.67
N ALA A 102 15.54 -7.33 -19.46
CA ALA A 102 16.88 -7.02 -18.95
C ALA A 102 16.89 -5.76 -18.04
N ASP A 103 16.09 -4.74 -18.36
CA ASP A 103 15.96 -3.52 -17.56
C ASP A 103 15.29 -3.79 -16.20
N VAL A 104 14.33 -4.72 -16.15
CA VAL A 104 13.69 -5.16 -14.90
C VAL A 104 14.70 -5.89 -14.02
N VAL A 105 15.53 -6.75 -14.62
CA VAL A 105 16.61 -7.46 -13.91
C VAL A 105 17.66 -6.46 -13.39
N GLU A 106 17.99 -5.42 -14.14
CA GLU A 106 18.91 -4.36 -13.69
C GLU A 106 18.33 -3.53 -12.53
N LYS A 107 17.05 -3.13 -12.61
CA LYS A 107 16.37 -2.44 -11.49
C LYS A 107 16.31 -3.33 -10.24
N LEU A 108 16.09 -4.63 -10.41
CA LEU A 108 16.15 -5.62 -9.34
C LEU A 108 17.57 -5.70 -8.74
N ASP A 109 18.61 -5.73 -9.57
CA ASP A 109 19.99 -5.71 -9.11
C ASP A 109 20.28 -4.48 -8.25
N GLN A 110 19.99 -3.29 -8.76
CA GLN A 110 20.25 -2.05 -8.05
C GLN A 110 19.46 -1.97 -6.74
N SER A 111 18.16 -2.29 -6.77
CA SER A 111 17.31 -2.21 -5.57
C SER A 111 17.73 -3.19 -4.48
N THR A 112 18.04 -4.45 -4.83
CA THR A 112 18.50 -5.45 -3.87
C THR A 112 19.89 -5.13 -3.33
N SER A 113 20.78 -4.54 -4.15
CA SER A 113 22.07 -4.04 -3.69
C SER A 113 21.90 -2.92 -2.66
N LYS A 114 20.97 -2.00 -2.92
CA LYS A 114 20.69 -0.89 -2.00
C LYS A 114 20.13 -1.36 -0.66
N ILE A 115 19.30 -2.41 -0.66
CA ILE A 115 18.80 -3.04 0.58
C ILE A 115 19.97 -3.63 1.39
N VAL A 116 20.85 -4.42 0.77
CA VAL A 116 22.03 -5.00 1.44
C VAL A 116 22.97 -3.91 1.95
N ALA A 117 23.21 -2.86 1.16
CA ALA A 117 24.06 -1.74 1.58
C ALA A 117 23.53 -0.96 2.80
N ASN A 118 22.25 -1.06 3.11
CA ASN A 118 21.63 -0.42 4.29
C ASN A 118 21.44 -1.40 5.47
N THR A 119 21.96 -2.63 5.38
CA THR A 119 22.20 -3.44 6.57
C THR A 119 23.54 -3.07 7.20
N HIS A 120 23.79 -3.53 8.43
CA HIS A 120 25.15 -3.52 8.95
C HIS A 120 25.99 -4.59 8.23
N SER A 121 27.28 -4.32 8.10
CA SER A 121 28.22 -5.26 7.51
C SER A 121 28.38 -6.52 8.38
N PRO A 122 28.46 -7.73 7.79
CA PRO A 122 28.56 -8.99 8.54
C PRO A 122 29.86 -9.15 9.35
N ASP A 123 30.90 -8.37 9.05
CA ASP A 123 32.15 -8.26 9.82
C ASP A 123 31.97 -7.48 11.14
N THR A 124 30.91 -6.67 11.26
CA THR A 124 30.64 -5.89 12.47
C THR A 124 30.39 -6.83 13.65
N PRO A 125 31.13 -6.72 14.78
CA PRO A 125 31.11 -7.74 15.83
C PRO A 125 29.73 -8.05 16.42
N ARG A 126 28.89 -7.02 16.53
CA ARG A 126 27.52 -7.14 17.03
C ARG A 126 26.64 -6.09 16.40
N TYR A 127 25.48 -6.50 15.89
CA TYR A 127 24.48 -5.59 15.34
C TYR A 127 23.10 -6.24 15.27
N LEU A 128 22.08 -5.39 15.23
CA LEU A 128 20.73 -5.75 14.84
C LEU A 128 20.23 -4.70 13.83
N THR A 129 20.07 -5.12 12.58
CA THR A 129 19.34 -4.33 11.58
C THR A 129 17.85 -4.68 11.67
N LYS A 130 16.99 -3.66 11.70
CA LYS A 130 15.54 -3.78 11.50
C LYS A 130 15.12 -2.86 10.35
N GLY A 131 14.99 -3.43 9.16
CA GLY A 131 14.58 -2.73 7.95
C GLY A 131 13.17 -3.10 7.52
N LEU A 132 12.53 -2.22 6.74
CA LEU A 132 11.25 -2.48 6.08
C LEU A 132 11.37 -2.17 4.58
N VAL A 133 10.91 -3.08 3.74
CA VAL A 133 10.76 -2.90 2.30
C VAL A 133 9.29 -2.91 1.96
N VAL A 134 8.80 -1.76 1.48
CA VAL A 134 7.41 -1.56 1.10
C VAL A 134 7.31 -1.70 -0.41
N GLY A 135 6.66 -2.77 -0.87
CA GLY A 135 6.36 -3.01 -2.29
C GLY A 135 4.88 -2.80 -2.60
N TYR A 136 4.46 -3.07 -3.82
CA TYR A 136 3.03 -3.17 -4.15
C TYR A 136 2.58 -4.64 -4.01
N VAL A 137 1.26 -4.89 -3.97
CA VAL A 137 0.72 -6.25 -3.96
C VAL A 137 1.19 -6.98 -5.23
N GLN A 138 1.71 -8.20 -5.14
CA GLN A 138 2.25 -8.93 -6.30
C GLN A 138 3.33 -8.20 -7.14
N SER A 139 4.02 -7.20 -6.59
CA SER A 139 5.03 -6.42 -7.33
C SER A 139 6.40 -7.11 -7.50
N GLY A 140 6.50 -8.41 -7.20
CA GLY A 140 7.78 -9.12 -7.18
C GLY A 140 8.58 -9.01 -5.87
N LYS A 141 7.93 -8.71 -4.74
CA LYS A 141 8.57 -8.66 -3.40
C LYS A 141 9.44 -9.88 -3.10
N THR A 142 8.96 -11.07 -3.45
CA THR A 142 9.77 -12.27 -3.23
C THR A 142 10.97 -12.36 -4.14
N THR A 143 10.86 -11.99 -5.41
CA THR A 143 12.02 -11.91 -6.30
C THR A 143 13.07 -10.97 -5.72
N SER A 144 12.64 -9.84 -5.14
CA SER A 144 13.50 -8.90 -4.41
C SER A 144 14.18 -9.56 -3.20
N PHE A 145 13.42 -10.15 -2.26
CA PHE A 145 14.05 -10.75 -1.07
C PHE A 145 14.90 -11.99 -1.39
N THR A 146 14.61 -12.71 -2.47
CA THR A 146 15.44 -13.80 -2.99
C THR A 146 16.78 -13.27 -3.47
N GLY A 147 16.76 -12.14 -4.19
CA GLY A 147 17.98 -11.41 -4.58
C GLY A 147 18.80 -10.91 -3.40
N VAL A 148 18.13 -10.35 -2.38
CA VAL A 148 18.79 -9.96 -1.12
C VAL A 148 19.41 -11.16 -0.41
N ALA A 149 18.72 -12.30 -0.36
CA ALA A 149 19.25 -13.53 0.23
C ALA A 149 20.50 -14.03 -0.53
N ALA A 150 20.48 -14.02 -1.86
CA ALA A 150 21.63 -14.40 -2.68
C ALA A 150 22.85 -13.49 -2.43
N LYS A 151 22.66 -12.18 -2.45
CA LYS A 151 23.72 -11.17 -2.21
C LYS A 151 24.25 -11.21 -0.77
N ALA A 152 23.37 -11.37 0.22
CA ALA A 152 23.77 -11.53 1.61
C ALA A 152 24.62 -12.80 1.78
N ALA A 153 24.22 -13.91 1.16
CA ALA A 153 24.97 -15.15 1.23
C ALA A 153 26.38 -15.02 0.58
N ASP A 154 26.49 -14.30 -0.53
CA ASP A 154 27.77 -14.00 -1.19
C ASP A 154 28.69 -13.10 -0.33
N THR A 155 28.12 -12.24 0.52
CA THR A 155 28.86 -11.33 1.43
C THR A 155 29.15 -11.93 2.81
N GLY A 156 28.96 -13.24 3.00
CA GLY A 156 29.36 -13.96 4.21
C GLY A 156 28.26 -14.22 5.25
N TYR A 157 26.99 -13.90 4.94
CA TYR A 157 25.87 -14.39 5.75
C TYR A 157 25.78 -15.92 5.66
N LYS A 158 25.73 -16.59 6.83
CA LYS A 158 25.78 -18.06 6.94
C LYS A 158 24.42 -18.70 7.17
N LEU A 159 23.42 -17.90 7.51
CA LEU A 159 22.06 -18.35 7.76
C LEU A 159 21.05 -17.37 7.16
N VAL A 160 20.12 -17.89 6.35
CA VAL A 160 18.95 -17.18 5.87
C VAL A 160 17.70 -17.88 6.39
N ILE A 161 16.87 -17.15 7.12
CA ILE A 161 15.55 -17.60 7.60
C ILE A 161 14.49 -16.76 6.88
N VAL A 162 13.59 -17.41 6.17
CA VAL A 162 12.40 -16.78 5.58
C VAL A 162 11.19 -17.16 6.42
N LEU A 163 10.64 -16.19 7.13
CA LEU A 163 9.37 -16.30 7.83
C LEU A 163 8.26 -16.02 6.81
N SER A 164 7.63 -17.08 6.31
CA SER A 164 6.48 -16.96 5.39
C SER A 164 5.20 -16.62 6.16
N GLY A 165 4.10 -16.35 5.44
CA GLY A 165 2.79 -16.18 6.08
C GLY A 165 2.28 -17.41 6.86
N ILE A 166 1.10 -17.27 7.44
CA ILE A 166 0.53 -18.22 8.42
C ILE A 166 0.07 -19.57 7.82
N HIS A 167 -0.14 -19.63 6.51
CA HIS A 167 -0.74 -20.79 5.83
C HIS A 167 0.31 -21.66 5.12
N ASN A 168 0.12 -22.98 5.18
CA ASN A 168 1.01 -23.97 4.53
C ASN A 168 1.13 -23.77 3.01
N GLY A 169 0.05 -23.33 2.33
CA GLY A 169 0.08 -23.09 0.89
C GLY A 169 1.07 -22.01 0.49
N LEU A 170 1.03 -20.86 1.18
CA LEU A 170 1.95 -19.75 0.95
C LEU A 170 3.39 -20.15 1.30
N ARG A 171 3.57 -20.86 2.41
CA ARG A 171 4.87 -21.38 2.82
C ARG A 171 5.46 -22.33 1.77
N ARG A 172 4.65 -23.26 1.25
CA ARG A 172 5.07 -24.21 0.20
C ARG A 172 5.46 -23.47 -1.08
N GLN A 173 4.66 -22.51 -1.53
CA GLN A 173 4.95 -21.70 -2.71
C GLN A 173 6.28 -20.94 -2.57
N THR A 174 6.51 -20.32 -1.42
CA THR A 174 7.79 -19.64 -1.14
C THR A 174 8.96 -20.62 -1.10
N GLN A 175 8.78 -21.80 -0.50
CA GLN A 175 9.80 -22.84 -0.44
C GLN A 175 10.16 -23.39 -1.83
N GLU A 176 9.18 -23.73 -2.66
CA GLU A 176 9.39 -24.23 -4.03
C GLU A 176 10.12 -23.20 -4.88
N ARG A 177 9.73 -21.93 -4.78
CA ARG A 177 10.40 -20.86 -5.51
C ARG A 177 11.85 -20.66 -5.07
N LEU A 178 12.12 -20.62 -3.76
CA LEU A 178 13.49 -20.46 -3.25
C LEU A 178 14.36 -21.69 -3.57
N GLN A 179 13.77 -22.89 -3.55
CA GLN A 179 14.44 -24.12 -3.97
C GLN A 179 14.89 -24.02 -5.44
N ALA A 180 13.96 -23.68 -6.34
CA ALA A 180 14.24 -23.55 -7.76
C ALA A 180 15.22 -22.40 -8.07
N GLN A 181 15.10 -21.26 -7.39
CA GLN A 181 15.83 -20.03 -7.74
C GLN A 181 17.17 -19.86 -7.03
N LEU A 182 17.38 -20.49 -5.87
CA LEU A 182 18.63 -20.41 -5.11
C LEU A 182 19.37 -21.75 -5.04
N VAL A 183 18.67 -22.82 -4.66
CA VAL A 183 19.31 -24.10 -4.36
C VAL A 183 19.72 -24.84 -5.64
N GLU A 184 18.82 -24.89 -6.62
CA GLU A 184 19.05 -25.63 -7.87
C GLU A 184 19.94 -24.86 -8.87
N THR A 185 20.04 -23.54 -8.74
CA THR A 185 20.79 -22.67 -9.68
C THR A 185 22.26 -22.46 -9.29
N ALA A 186 22.58 -22.37 -8.00
CA ALA A 186 23.92 -21.97 -7.53
C ALA A 186 24.94 -23.11 -7.46
N GLY A 187 24.57 -24.33 -7.87
CA GLY A 187 25.40 -25.53 -7.86
C GLY A 187 25.53 -26.20 -6.49
N ASP A 188 26.07 -27.43 -6.49
CA ASP A 188 26.14 -28.28 -5.29
C ASP A 188 26.94 -27.62 -4.15
N GLY A 189 26.29 -27.53 -2.98
CA GLY A 189 26.93 -27.07 -1.74
C GLY A 189 26.90 -25.56 -1.48
N ALA A 190 26.37 -24.73 -2.39
CA ALA A 190 26.21 -23.29 -2.16
C ALA A 190 25.13 -22.99 -1.09
N TRP A 191 24.05 -23.77 -1.11
CA TRP A 191 22.93 -23.68 -0.18
C TRP A 191 22.70 -25.02 0.53
N PHE A 192 22.27 -24.94 1.79
CA PHE A 192 21.88 -26.10 2.59
C PHE A 192 20.46 -25.90 3.16
N PRO A 193 19.42 -26.33 2.43
CA PRO A 193 18.04 -26.20 2.89
C PRO A 193 17.78 -27.17 4.05
N LEU A 194 17.20 -26.65 5.14
CA LEU A 194 16.75 -27.45 6.30
C LEU A 194 15.23 -27.70 6.30
N THR A 195 14.55 -27.24 5.26
CA THR A 195 13.12 -27.37 5.06
C THR A 195 12.84 -27.67 3.58
N ASP A 196 11.74 -28.36 3.28
CA ASP A 196 11.35 -28.76 1.92
C ASP A 196 9.88 -28.45 1.65
N ALA A 197 9.38 -28.61 0.42
CA ALA A 197 8.01 -28.22 0.04
C ALA A 197 6.91 -28.91 0.89
N THR A 198 7.18 -30.10 1.41
CA THR A 198 6.22 -30.92 2.18
C THR A 198 6.36 -30.74 3.69
N LYS A 199 7.59 -30.49 4.18
CA LYS A 199 7.91 -30.40 5.61
C LYS A 199 8.32 -28.99 5.99
N ASP A 200 7.54 -28.43 6.92
CA ASP A 200 7.90 -27.20 7.63
C ASP A 200 9.10 -27.44 8.56
N PHE A 201 9.50 -26.45 9.36
CA PHE A 201 10.63 -26.63 10.26
C PHE A 201 10.37 -27.72 11.32
N HIS A 202 11.17 -28.78 11.22
CA HIS A 202 11.35 -29.81 12.23
C HIS A 202 12.81 -29.83 12.68
N LYS A 203 13.02 -30.18 13.95
CA LYS A 203 14.37 -30.23 14.52
C LYS A 203 15.24 -31.23 13.71
N PRO A 204 16.34 -30.78 13.09
CA PRO A 204 17.27 -31.69 12.42
C PRO A 204 17.88 -32.69 13.41
N SER A 205 18.27 -33.87 12.91
CA SER A 205 18.98 -34.87 13.71
C SER A 205 20.36 -34.38 14.15
N ALA A 206 21.02 -33.59 13.30
CA ALA A 206 22.32 -32.99 13.57
C ALA A 206 22.21 -31.62 14.26
N THR A 207 23.32 -31.19 14.85
CA THR A 207 23.43 -29.87 15.50
C THR A 207 23.60 -28.77 14.44
N PHE A 208 23.29 -27.52 14.80
CA PHE A 208 23.53 -26.38 13.90
C PHE A 208 24.98 -26.30 13.44
N ALA A 209 25.95 -26.52 14.35
CA ALA A 209 27.37 -26.54 14.03
C ALA A 209 27.76 -27.61 12.99
N ALA A 210 27.09 -28.77 12.98
CA ALA A 210 27.34 -29.81 11.97
C ALA A 210 26.88 -29.42 10.56
N HIS A 211 25.95 -28.46 10.47
CA HIS A 211 25.50 -27.88 9.21
C HIS A 211 26.35 -26.66 8.79
N GLN A 212 27.16 -26.12 9.71
CA GLN A 212 28.15 -25.10 9.40
C GLN A 212 29.40 -25.76 8.83
N GLY A 213 29.86 -25.30 7.65
CA GLY A 213 31.14 -25.73 7.10
C GLY A 213 31.28 -25.44 5.62
N GLY A 214 32.49 -25.08 5.20
CA GLY A 214 32.77 -24.63 3.83
C GLY A 214 32.10 -23.28 3.52
N ASP A 215 31.91 -23.03 2.24
CA ASP A 215 31.24 -21.83 1.72
C ASP A 215 29.73 -22.07 1.51
N ARG A 216 29.06 -22.81 2.40
CA ARG A 216 27.61 -23.06 2.30
C ARG A 216 26.80 -22.07 3.15
N THR A 217 25.60 -21.73 2.70
CA THR A 217 24.63 -20.92 3.45
C THR A 217 23.40 -21.76 3.80
N ILE A 218 23.01 -21.78 5.08
CA ILE A 218 21.83 -22.51 5.55
C ILE A 218 20.56 -21.74 5.15
N LEU A 219 19.57 -22.43 4.59
CA LEU A 219 18.27 -21.87 4.24
C LEU A 219 17.16 -22.54 5.05
N ILE A 220 16.31 -21.73 5.71
CA ILE A 220 15.12 -22.19 6.44
C ILE A 220 13.92 -21.39 5.95
N VAL A 221 12.86 -22.07 5.51
CA VAL A 221 11.56 -21.45 5.20
C VAL A 221 10.53 -21.97 6.20
N ALA A 222 10.13 -21.12 7.13
CA ALA A 222 9.26 -21.46 8.25
C ALA A 222 7.99 -20.59 8.24
N LYS A 223 6.84 -21.19 8.53
CA LYS A 223 5.60 -20.41 8.68
C LYS A 223 5.58 -19.63 9.99
N LYS A 224 4.90 -18.48 9.98
CA LYS A 224 4.58 -17.70 11.19
C LYS A 224 3.48 -18.38 12.03
N GLN A 225 3.82 -19.51 12.65
CA GLN A 225 2.93 -20.26 13.54
C GLN A 225 3.65 -20.60 14.84
N LYS A 226 2.92 -20.52 15.96
CA LYS A 226 3.44 -20.63 17.33
C LYS A 226 4.36 -21.83 17.55
N ASP A 227 3.93 -23.04 17.18
CA ASP A 227 4.67 -24.27 17.46
C ASP A 227 5.88 -24.44 16.53
N VAL A 228 5.76 -24.02 15.28
CA VAL A 228 6.89 -24.01 14.33
C VAL A 228 7.98 -23.08 14.82
N LEU A 229 7.61 -21.84 15.18
CA LEU A 229 8.54 -20.86 15.72
C LEU A 229 9.13 -21.33 17.06
N ALA A 230 8.34 -21.98 17.93
CA ALA A 230 8.84 -22.56 19.17
C ALA A 230 9.90 -23.64 18.91
N ARG A 231 9.68 -24.53 17.93
CA ARG A 231 10.68 -25.56 17.55
C ARG A 231 11.96 -24.95 17.01
N LEU A 232 11.84 -23.95 16.12
CA LEU A 232 12.98 -23.23 15.56
C LEU A 232 13.78 -22.52 16.65
N LEU A 233 13.09 -21.76 17.50
CA LEU A 233 13.69 -21.04 18.63
C LEU A 233 14.40 -22.00 19.58
N ASN A 234 13.77 -23.12 19.94
CA ASN A 234 14.37 -24.13 20.83
C ASN A 234 15.63 -24.76 20.23
N TRP A 235 15.66 -25.01 18.92
CA TRP A 235 16.83 -25.56 18.25
C TRP A 235 17.98 -24.55 18.19
N LEU A 236 17.69 -23.31 17.78
CA LEU A 236 18.69 -22.24 17.72
C LEU A 236 19.19 -21.79 19.10
N THR A 237 18.35 -21.87 20.14
CA THR A 237 18.77 -21.59 21.52
C THR A 237 19.89 -22.54 21.97
N LYS A 238 19.85 -23.81 21.54
CA LYS A 238 20.94 -24.76 21.83
C LYS A 238 22.21 -24.35 21.08
N ALA A 239 22.10 -24.02 19.80
CA ALA A 239 23.22 -23.52 19.00
C ALA A 239 23.84 -22.24 19.58
N ALA A 240 23.01 -21.34 20.15
CA ALA A 240 23.47 -20.12 20.80
C ALA A 240 24.29 -20.44 22.06
N LYS A 241 23.81 -21.37 22.90
CA LYS A 241 24.50 -21.83 24.11
C LYS A 241 25.84 -22.50 23.80
N ASP A 242 25.89 -23.25 22.70
CA ASP A 242 27.11 -23.94 22.24
C ASP A 242 28.08 -23.00 21.51
N GLY A 243 27.76 -21.70 21.40
CA GLY A 243 28.59 -20.68 20.74
C GLY A 243 28.55 -20.70 19.21
N ALA A 244 27.80 -21.62 18.59
CA ALA A 244 27.77 -21.81 17.15
C ALA A 244 27.17 -20.62 16.37
N LEU A 245 26.26 -19.86 17.01
CA LEU A 245 25.67 -18.65 16.41
C LEU A 245 26.64 -17.45 16.38
N ALA A 246 27.70 -17.46 17.19
CA ALA A 246 28.66 -16.35 17.23
C ALA A 246 29.33 -16.12 15.86
N ASN A 247 29.53 -17.20 15.10
CA ASN A 247 30.17 -17.21 13.79
C ASN A 247 29.18 -17.26 12.61
N ALA A 248 27.88 -17.06 12.84
CA ALA A 248 26.86 -17.07 11.79
C ALA A 248 26.06 -15.76 11.75
N PRO A 249 26.51 -14.76 10.97
CA PRO A 249 25.66 -13.64 10.60
C PRO A 249 24.39 -14.18 9.94
N ALA A 250 23.24 -13.75 10.48
CA ALA A 250 21.93 -14.24 10.07
C ALA A 250 21.13 -13.14 9.36
N LEU A 251 20.48 -13.51 8.26
CA LEU A 251 19.46 -12.72 7.59
C LEU A 251 18.10 -13.36 7.88
N ILE A 252 17.18 -12.60 8.46
CA ILE A 252 15.79 -12.98 8.69
C ILE A 252 14.92 -12.10 7.80
N ILE A 253 14.23 -12.73 6.87
CA ILE A 253 13.25 -12.10 5.98
C ILE A 253 11.86 -12.41 6.55
N ASP A 254 11.07 -11.38 6.82
CA ASP A 254 9.67 -11.52 7.22
C ASP A 254 8.76 -11.13 6.06
N ASP A 255 8.13 -12.13 5.42
CA ASP A 255 7.23 -11.93 4.29
C ASP A 255 5.80 -11.68 4.79
N GLU A 256 5.13 -10.68 4.23
CA GLU A 256 3.88 -10.11 4.77
C GLU A 256 4.08 -9.68 6.23
N ALA A 257 5.07 -8.83 6.49
CA ALA A 257 5.48 -8.40 7.84
C ALA A 257 4.39 -7.66 8.62
N ASP A 258 3.34 -7.20 7.94
CA ASP A 258 2.10 -6.67 8.52
C ASP A 258 1.24 -7.79 9.15
N GLN A 259 1.37 -9.02 8.66
CA GLN A 259 0.62 -10.18 9.11
C GLN A 259 1.35 -10.96 10.21
N ALA A 260 0.69 -11.14 11.35
CA ALA A 260 1.08 -11.96 12.50
C ALA A 260 2.36 -11.53 13.25
N SER A 261 3.30 -10.85 12.61
CA SER A 261 4.53 -10.35 13.23
C SER A 261 4.28 -9.12 14.09
N VAL A 262 3.30 -8.29 13.73
CA VAL A 262 2.93 -7.10 14.51
C VAL A 262 1.88 -7.47 15.56
N ALA A 263 2.14 -7.10 16.82
CA ALA A 263 1.18 -7.06 17.93
C ALA A 263 0.36 -8.34 18.22
N THR A 264 0.80 -9.53 17.80
CA THR A 264 0.18 -10.79 18.23
C THR A 264 0.73 -11.27 19.58
N ALA A 265 -0.14 -11.71 20.49
CA ALA A 265 0.27 -12.13 21.83
C ALA A 265 1.22 -13.34 21.84
N LYS A 266 1.20 -14.18 20.80
CA LYS A 266 1.96 -15.45 20.73
C LYS A 266 3.16 -15.37 19.76
N ILE A 267 3.01 -14.81 18.56
CA ILE A 267 4.02 -14.89 17.48
C ILE A 267 5.06 -13.76 17.61
N ASN A 268 4.64 -12.52 17.83
CA ASN A 268 5.55 -11.38 17.98
C ASN A 268 6.64 -11.63 19.06
N PRO A 269 6.32 -12.10 20.28
CA PRO A 269 7.34 -12.42 21.27
C PRO A 269 8.36 -13.46 20.81
N GLN A 270 7.94 -14.47 20.03
CA GLN A 270 8.84 -15.51 19.53
C GLN A 270 9.81 -14.99 18.48
N ILE A 271 9.35 -14.11 17.58
CA ILE A 271 10.23 -13.45 16.61
C ILE A 271 11.24 -12.56 17.35
N ARG A 272 10.80 -11.78 18.34
CA ARG A 272 11.69 -10.96 19.17
C ARG A 272 12.72 -11.82 19.92
N SER A 273 12.31 -12.96 20.48
CA SER A 273 13.24 -13.92 21.10
C SER A 273 14.23 -14.51 20.09
N LEU A 274 13.78 -14.81 18.87
CA LEU A 274 14.63 -15.32 17.79
C LEU A 274 15.74 -14.33 17.45
N LEU A 275 15.40 -13.04 17.27
CA LEU A 275 16.38 -11.98 16.98
C LEU A 275 17.44 -11.85 18.08
N LYS A 276 17.04 -11.99 19.36
CA LYS A 276 17.95 -11.90 20.51
C LYS A 276 18.99 -13.02 20.58
N LEU A 277 18.79 -14.14 19.89
CA LEU A 277 19.76 -15.25 19.89
C LEU A 277 21.03 -14.94 19.09
N PHE A 278 20.93 -14.03 18.12
CA PHE A 278 22.01 -13.76 17.17
C PHE A 278 22.80 -12.51 17.56
N PRO A 279 24.14 -12.60 17.69
CA PRO A 279 24.97 -11.40 17.86
C PRO A 279 24.97 -10.50 16.63
N ARG A 280 24.80 -11.08 15.43
CA ARG A 280 24.87 -10.40 14.13
C ARG A 280 23.64 -10.77 13.31
N CYS A 281 22.64 -9.90 13.29
CA CYS A 281 21.35 -10.20 12.67
C CYS A 281 20.81 -9.04 11.83
N ALA A 282 20.40 -9.33 10.60
CA ALA A 282 19.59 -8.43 9.79
C ALA A 282 18.16 -8.96 9.70
N TYR A 283 17.21 -8.22 10.24
CA TYR A 283 15.78 -8.45 10.09
C TYR A 283 15.22 -7.49 9.06
N ILE A 284 14.59 -8.02 8.01
CA ILE A 284 14.00 -7.21 6.94
C ILE A 284 12.56 -7.67 6.74
N GLY A 285 11.62 -6.79 7.08
CA GLY A 285 10.20 -6.99 6.78
C GLY A 285 9.89 -6.61 5.34
N TYR A 286 9.10 -7.43 4.66
CA TYR A 286 8.51 -7.14 3.34
C TYR A 286 7.00 -7.07 3.48
N THR A 287 6.40 -6.00 2.97
CA THR A 287 4.94 -5.84 3.00
C THR A 287 4.45 -4.99 1.83
N ALA A 288 3.18 -5.17 1.45
CA ALA A 288 2.48 -4.17 0.64
C ALA A 288 1.89 -3.02 1.47
N THR A 289 1.63 -3.27 2.74
CA THR A 289 0.80 -2.45 3.64
C THR A 289 1.56 -2.13 4.91
N PRO A 290 2.38 -1.07 4.93
CA PRO A 290 3.29 -0.82 6.04
C PRO A 290 2.57 -0.35 7.32
N PHE A 291 1.24 -0.21 7.33
CA PHE A 291 0.43 0.36 8.42
C PHE A 291 0.82 -0.22 9.77
N ALA A 292 0.66 -1.53 9.95
CA ALA A 292 0.94 -2.17 11.22
C ALA A 292 2.41 -1.98 11.64
N ASN A 293 3.35 -2.05 10.70
CA ASN A 293 4.79 -1.97 10.98
C ASN A 293 5.23 -0.56 11.41
N VAL A 294 4.74 0.49 10.73
CA VAL A 294 5.11 1.88 11.05
C VAL A 294 4.34 2.45 12.24
N LEU A 295 3.26 1.79 12.67
CA LEU A 295 2.51 2.12 13.88
C LEU A 295 3.09 1.49 15.16
N ILE A 296 4.05 0.55 15.05
CA ILE A 296 4.77 0.01 16.21
C ILE A 296 5.45 1.16 16.97
N ASP A 297 5.40 1.15 18.30
CA ASP A 297 6.05 2.20 19.08
C ASP A 297 7.58 2.00 19.12
N PRO A 298 8.39 2.88 18.48
CA PRO A 298 9.85 2.81 18.53
C PRO A 298 10.41 3.03 19.95
N SER A 299 9.61 3.53 20.89
CA SER A 299 10.02 3.72 22.29
C SER A 299 10.11 2.40 23.06
N ILE A 300 9.35 1.39 22.64
CA ILE A 300 9.30 0.09 23.31
C ILE A 300 10.58 -0.68 22.94
N PRO A 301 11.43 -1.04 23.92
CA PRO A 301 12.64 -1.78 23.63
C PRO A 301 12.34 -3.12 22.98
N ASP A 302 13.24 -3.53 22.09
CA ASP A 302 13.20 -4.82 21.37
C ASP A 302 11.96 -5.05 20.48
N GLU A 303 11.14 -4.04 20.21
CA GLU A 303 10.04 -4.18 19.24
C GLU A 303 10.53 -4.20 17.80
N LEU A 304 9.66 -4.68 16.90
CA LEU A 304 9.96 -4.89 15.47
C LEU A 304 9.84 -3.61 14.60
N TYR A 305 9.79 -2.42 15.22
CA TYR A 305 9.80 -1.16 14.49
C TYR A 305 11.03 -1.06 13.57
N PRO A 306 10.87 -0.68 12.28
CA PRO A 306 11.96 -0.64 11.30
C PRO A 306 12.86 0.57 11.50
N GLU A 307 13.67 0.54 12.57
CA GLU A 307 14.49 1.68 12.96
C GLU A 307 15.75 1.90 12.11
N THR A 308 16.19 0.89 11.34
CA THR A 308 17.41 0.97 10.53
C THR A 308 17.16 1.59 9.17
N PHE A 309 16.14 1.11 8.44
CA PHE A 309 15.74 1.73 7.18
C PHE A 309 14.29 1.43 6.81
N ILE A 310 13.69 2.30 6.00
CA ILE A 310 12.42 2.05 5.29
C ILE A 310 12.67 2.36 3.82
N LEU A 311 12.43 1.38 2.95
CA LEU A 311 12.56 1.51 1.51
C LEU A 311 11.21 1.40 0.84
N ASN A 312 10.84 2.43 0.07
CA ASN A 312 9.69 2.38 -0.81
C ASN A 312 10.13 1.93 -2.21
N LEU A 313 9.67 0.75 -2.67
CA LEU A 313 9.89 0.32 -4.05
C LEU A 313 8.95 1.12 -4.97
N PRO A 314 9.44 1.69 -6.08
CA PRO A 314 8.60 2.40 -7.03
C PRO A 314 7.52 1.52 -7.64
N GLU A 315 6.41 2.12 -8.05
CA GLU A 315 5.37 1.39 -8.78
C GLU A 315 5.95 0.85 -10.09
N PRO A 316 5.84 -0.46 -10.36
CA PRO A 316 6.28 -0.98 -11.63
C PRO A 316 5.39 -0.51 -12.79
N ASP A 317 6.01 -0.29 -13.95
CA ASP A 317 5.28 0.05 -15.18
C ASP A 317 4.27 -1.05 -15.53
N GLY A 318 3.04 -0.67 -15.91
CA GLY A 318 1.97 -1.62 -16.25
C GLY A 318 1.32 -2.37 -15.09
N TYR A 319 1.71 -2.12 -13.84
CA TYR A 319 1.09 -2.73 -12.66
C TYR A 319 -0.37 -2.28 -12.46
N PHE A 320 -1.32 -3.20 -12.20
CA PHE A 320 -2.69 -2.85 -11.80
C PHE A 320 -2.83 -2.84 -10.28
N GLY A 321 -2.82 -1.64 -9.69
CA GLY A 321 -3.08 -1.41 -8.27
C GLY A 321 -4.52 -0.99 -7.95
N ALA A 322 -4.79 -0.77 -6.65
CA ALA A 322 -6.08 -0.29 -6.18
C ALA A 322 -6.49 1.05 -6.80
N GLU A 323 -5.54 1.99 -6.94
CA GLU A 323 -5.75 3.27 -7.60
C GLU A 323 -6.22 3.13 -9.05
N LYS A 324 -5.63 2.24 -9.84
CA LYS A 324 -6.04 2.07 -11.25
C LYS A 324 -7.44 1.47 -11.40
N ILE A 325 -7.93 0.71 -10.42
CA ILE A 325 -9.21 -0.01 -10.51
C ILE A 325 -10.35 0.76 -9.82
N PHE A 326 -10.11 1.29 -8.63
CA PHE A 326 -11.11 1.95 -7.79
C PHE A 326 -10.98 3.47 -7.79
N GLY A 327 -9.88 3.98 -8.36
CA GLY A 327 -9.45 5.33 -8.17
C GLY A 327 -8.98 5.58 -6.75
N ARG A 328 -8.60 6.82 -6.50
CA ARG A 328 -8.35 7.34 -5.16
C ARG A 328 -8.76 8.79 -5.08
N ASP A 329 -8.83 9.30 -3.87
CA ASP A 329 -9.06 10.70 -3.64
C ASP A 329 -7.77 11.50 -3.89
N ALA A 330 -7.95 12.77 -4.26
CA ALA A 330 -6.82 13.67 -4.43
C ALA A 330 -6.18 13.89 -3.06
N ILE A 331 -4.87 13.64 -2.99
CA ILE A 331 -4.07 13.89 -1.80
C ILE A 331 -3.45 15.29 -1.89
N GLU A 332 -2.82 15.74 -0.81
CA GLU A 332 -2.23 17.08 -0.73
C GLU A 332 -1.19 17.33 -1.84
N GLY A 333 -1.47 18.30 -2.72
CA GLY A 333 -0.62 18.67 -3.86
C GLY A 333 -1.22 18.38 -5.23
N GLU A 334 -2.31 17.61 -5.29
CA GLU A 334 -2.87 17.15 -6.55
C GLU A 334 -4.14 17.87 -6.97
N TYR A 335 -4.30 18.04 -8.29
CA TYR A 335 -5.55 18.50 -8.86
C TYR A 335 -6.53 17.34 -8.96
N THR A 336 -7.79 17.62 -8.65
CA THR A 336 -8.85 16.66 -8.92
C THR A 336 -9.10 16.58 -10.41
N GLY A 337 -9.13 15.36 -10.94
CA GLY A 337 -9.49 15.11 -12.33
C GLY A 337 -9.91 13.67 -12.56
N PRO A 338 -10.42 13.35 -13.77
CA PRO A 338 -10.83 12.00 -14.15
C PRO A 338 -9.72 10.95 -14.04
N GLN A 339 -8.47 11.41 -14.05
CA GLN A 339 -7.26 10.58 -13.93
C GLN A 339 -7.22 9.82 -12.58
N LEU A 340 -7.86 10.34 -11.53
CA LEU A 340 -7.89 9.74 -10.19
C LEU A 340 -9.09 8.81 -9.96
N ASP A 341 -10.00 8.66 -10.93
CA ASP A 341 -11.22 7.86 -10.75
C ASP A 341 -11.02 6.37 -11.10
N GLY A 342 -9.83 6.02 -11.59
CA GLY A 342 -9.51 4.67 -12.04
C GLY A 342 -10.22 4.28 -13.34
N TYR A 343 -10.04 3.04 -13.78
CA TYR A 343 -10.75 2.46 -14.91
C TYR A 343 -12.14 1.98 -14.47
N ASP A 344 -13.11 2.06 -15.40
CA ASP A 344 -14.48 1.61 -15.16
C ASP A 344 -14.63 0.08 -15.21
N MET A 345 -13.94 -0.61 -14.30
CA MET A 345 -13.85 -2.07 -14.22
C MET A 345 -14.79 -2.68 -13.17
N VAL A 346 -15.42 -1.86 -12.32
CA VAL A 346 -16.23 -2.31 -11.19
C VAL A 346 -17.73 -2.25 -11.52
N ARG A 347 -18.47 -3.31 -11.23
CA ARG A 347 -19.92 -3.45 -11.37
C ARG A 347 -20.54 -3.65 -9.99
N ILE A 348 -21.63 -2.95 -9.72
CA ILE A 348 -22.26 -2.96 -8.40
C ILE A 348 -23.19 -4.16 -8.27
N VAL A 349 -22.99 -4.94 -7.22
CA VAL A 349 -23.94 -5.95 -6.74
C VAL A 349 -24.87 -5.27 -5.73
N PRO A 350 -26.18 -5.16 -6.02
CA PRO A 350 -27.13 -4.50 -5.12
C PRO A 350 -27.26 -5.23 -3.78
N ASP A 351 -27.31 -4.50 -2.66
CA ASP A 351 -27.35 -5.09 -1.32
C ASP A 351 -28.56 -6.00 -1.09
N ASN A 352 -29.70 -5.73 -1.75
CA ASN A 352 -30.91 -6.55 -1.68
C ASN A 352 -30.75 -7.92 -2.36
N THR A 353 -29.78 -8.09 -3.26
CA THR A 353 -29.46 -9.38 -3.91
C THR A 353 -28.43 -10.18 -3.11
N VAL A 354 -27.67 -9.53 -2.21
CA VAL A 354 -26.59 -10.16 -1.45
C VAL A 354 -27.11 -11.34 -0.60
N ALA A 355 -28.30 -11.25 -0.03
CA ALA A 355 -28.91 -12.33 0.74
C ALA A 355 -29.22 -13.60 -0.07
N GLN A 356 -29.30 -13.50 -1.40
CA GLN A 356 -29.57 -14.62 -2.31
C GLN A 356 -28.29 -15.38 -2.72
N ILE A 357 -27.14 -14.73 -2.57
CA ILE A 357 -25.81 -15.25 -2.93
C ILE A 357 -24.99 -15.63 -1.69
N ARG A 358 -25.31 -15.10 -0.51
CA ARG A 358 -24.72 -15.55 0.74
C ARG A 358 -25.74 -15.60 1.87
N PRO A 359 -25.62 -16.54 2.82
CA PRO A 359 -26.43 -16.53 4.03
C PRO A 359 -26.13 -15.26 4.85
N VAL A 360 -27.19 -14.63 5.35
CA VAL A 360 -27.12 -13.45 6.22
C VAL A 360 -27.49 -13.89 7.63
N GLY A 361 -26.64 -13.58 8.62
CA GLY A 361 -26.83 -13.95 10.03
C GLY A 361 -26.15 -15.26 10.44
N ARG A 362 -25.90 -15.42 11.76
CA ARG A 362 -25.26 -16.62 12.32
C ARG A 362 -26.21 -17.82 12.23
N GLY A 363 -25.76 -18.93 11.63
CA GLY A 363 -26.48 -20.21 11.64
C GLY A 363 -27.44 -20.44 10.47
N SER A 364 -27.55 -19.53 9.50
CA SER A 364 -28.37 -19.67 8.30
C SER A 364 -27.70 -20.42 7.14
N GLU A 365 -26.58 -21.12 7.42
CA GLU A 365 -25.71 -21.66 6.36
C GLU A 365 -26.08 -23.08 5.94
N ASN A 366 -26.71 -23.85 6.82
CA ASN A 366 -27.13 -25.23 6.53
C ASN A 366 -28.37 -25.23 5.64
N GLY A 367 -28.26 -25.83 4.45
CA GLY A 367 -29.34 -25.87 3.45
C GLY A 367 -29.43 -24.65 2.54
N PHE A 368 -28.51 -23.69 2.67
CA PHE A 368 -28.41 -22.56 1.74
C PHE A 368 -27.99 -23.05 0.34
N VAL A 369 -28.76 -22.64 -0.67
CA VAL A 369 -28.42 -22.85 -2.08
C VAL A 369 -28.34 -21.48 -2.75
N PRO A 370 -27.19 -21.09 -3.32
CA PRO A 370 -27.04 -19.79 -3.94
C PRO A 370 -27.92 -19.69 -5.18
N THR A 371 -28.61 -18.55 -5.31
CA THR A 371 -29.32 -18.21 -6.54
C THR A 371 -28.37 -17.51 -7.50
N ILE A 372 -28.41 -17.89 -8.78
CA ILE A 372 -27.71 -17.16 -9.83
C ILE A 372 -28.48 -15.87 -10.11
N THR A 373 -28.14 -14.79 -9.40
CA THR A 373 -28.71 -13.46 -9.64
C THR A 373 -28.27 -12.91 -10.99
N GLU A 374 -28.88 -11.81 -11.46
CA GLU A 374 -28.52 -11.23 -12.76
C GLU A 374 -27.05 -10.78 -12.78
N GLU A 375 -26.55 -10.20 -11.68
CA GLU A 375 -25.16 -9.75 -11.57
C GLU A 375 -24.18 -10.92 -11.64
N LEU A 376 -24.50 -12.04 -10.96
CA LEU A 376 -23.70 -13.24 -11.04
C LEU A 376 -23.76 -13.83 -12.46
N ALA A 377 -24.95 -13.88 -13.07
CA ALA A 377 -25.12 -14.36 -14.45
C ALA A 377 -24.34 -13.51 -15.47
N GLU A 378 -24.39 -12.18 -15.37
CA GLU A 378 -23.60 -11.26 -16.21
C GLU A 378 -22.10 -11.52 -16.03
N SER A 379 -21.62 -11.68 -14.80
CA SER A 379 -20.20 -11.95 -14.53
C SER A 379 -19.71 -13.28 -15.15
N LEU A 380 -20.55 -14.32 -15.11
CA LEU A 380 -20.25 -15.63 -15.70
C LEU A 380 -20.25 -15.58 -17.23
N ARG A 381 -21.19 -14.84 -17.84
CA ARG A 381 -21.20 -14.61 -19.31
C ARG A 381 -19.97 -13.83 -19.75
N TYR A 382 -19.64 -12.77 -19.01
CA TYR A 382 -18.48 -11.94 -19.30
C TYR A 382 -17.17 -12.72 -19.16
N PHE A 383 -17.04 -13.63 -18.18
CA PHE A 383 -15.86 -14.49 -18.05
C PHE A 383 -15.57 -15.32 -19.32
N ILE A 384 -16.61 -15.89 -19.92
CA ILE A 384 -16.47 -16.66 -21.17
C ILE A 384 -16.06 -15.74 -22.33
N LEU A 385 -16.70 -14.57 -22.46
CA LEU A 385 -16.39 -13.60 -23.50
C LEU A 385 -14.97 -13.06 -23.39
N ALA A 386 -14.54 -12.70 -22.18
CA ALA A 386 -13.19 -12.22 -21.91
C ALA A 386 -12.15 -13.32 -22.17
N THR A 387 -12.43 -14.57 -21.79
CA THR A 387 -11.54 -15.69 -22.11
C THR A 387 -11.45 -15.93 -23.62
N ALA A 388 -12.57 -15.89 -24.35
CA ALA A 388 -12.57 -15.97 -25.81
C ALA A 388 -11.77 -14.84 -26.47
N ALA A 389 -11.83 -13.63 -25.91
CA ALA A 389 -11.05 -12.48 -26.39
C ALA A 389 -9.54 -12.69 -26.21
N ARG A 390 -9.13 -13.33 -25.10
CA ARG A 390 -7.72 -13.71 -24.87
C ARG A 390 -7.24 -14.73 -25.91
N ARG A 391 -8.03 -15.78 -26.16
CA ARG A 391 -7.74 -16.77 -27.21
C ARG A 391 -7.64 -16.15 -28.59
N HIS A 392 -8.55 -15.23 -28.92
CA HIS A 392 -8.50 -14.48 -30.18
C HIS A 392 -7.20 -13.67 -30.33
N ARG A 393 -6.68 -13.12 -29.22
CA ARG A 393 -5.39 -12.40 -29.19
C ARG A 393 -4.16 -13.32 -29.21
N GLY A 394 -4.35 -14.63 -29.25
CA GLY A 394 -3.26 -15.63 -29.19
C GLY A 394 -2.70 -15.87 -27.77
N ASP A 395 -3.39 -15.38 -26.74
CA ASP A 395 -3.05 -15.69 -25.34
C ASP A 395 -3.70 -17.03 -24.95
N GLU A 396 -2.88 -18.08 -24.95
CA GLU A 396 -3.24 -19.44 -24.54
C GLU A 396 -2.92 -19.74 -23.06
N SER A 397 -2.60 -18.73 -22.24
CA SER A 397 -2.31 -18.95 -20.82
C SER A 397 -3.57 -19.24 -19.99
N HIS A 398 -3.39 -19.46 -18.68
CA HIS A 398 -4.49 -19.69 -17.73
C HIS A 398 -5.53 -18.56 -17.78
N SER A 399 -6.81 -18.87 -17.55
CA SER A 399 -7.90 -17.89 -17.42
C SER A 399 -8.81 -18.24 -16.26
N THR A 400 -8.84 -17.39 -15.25
CA THR A 400 -9.50 -17.69 -13.98
C THR A 400 -10.57 -16.66 -13.64
N MET A 401 -11.67 -17.12 -13.05
CA MET A 401 -12.67 -16.32 -12.37
C MET A 401 -12.68 -16.66 -10.88
N LEU A 402 -12.73 -15.65 -10.02
CA LEU A 402 -12.92 -15.81 -8.58
C LEU A 402 -14.38 -15.57 -8.21
N VAL A 403 -15.01 -16.50 -7.50
CA VAL A 403 -16.29 -16.32 -6.82
C VAL A 403 -16.08 -16.42 -5.32
N HIS A 404 -16.13 -15.28 -4.64
CA HIS A 404 -15.95 -15.20 -3.19
C HIS A 404 -17.17 -14.55 -2.52
N THR A 405 -17.99 -15.39 -1.89
CA THR A 405 -19.27 -14.97 -1.29
C THR A 405 -19.36 -15.21 0.22
N GLY A 406 -18.52 -16.07 0.80
CA GLY A 406 -18.50 -16.34 2.24
C GLY A 406 -17.25 -17.11 2.69
N MET A 407 -17.12 -17.37 4.00
CA MET A 407 -15.96 -18.08 4.57
C MET A 407 -16.17 -19.59 4.73
N LYS A 408 -17.42 -20.05 4.87
CA LYS A 408 -17.72 -21.44 5.24
C LYS A 408 -17.70 -22.37 4.03
N THR A 409 -17.06 -23.53 4.18
CA THR A 409 -16.93 -24.54 3.12
C THR A 409 -18.28 -25.00 2.59
N VAL A 410 -19.29 -25.13 3.46
CA VAL A 410 -20.68 -25.52 3.11
C VAL A 410 -21.28 -24.57 2.06
N ILE A 411 -20.97 -23.28 2.16
CA ILE A 411 -21.44 -22.28 1.19
C ILE A 411 -20.73 -22.50 -0.15
N HIS A 412 -19.41 -22.71 -0.13
CA HIS A 412 -18.63 -22.91 -1.37
C HIS A 412 -19.06 -24.16 -2.12
N ASP A 413 -19.32 -25.26 -1.40
CA ASP A 413 -19.78 -26.52 -2.00
C ASP A 413 -21.16 -26.35 -2.66
N ALA A 414 -22.05 -25.53 -2.07
CA ALA A 414 -23.38 -25.25 -2.61
C ALA A 414 -23.36 -24.51 -3.97
N TYR A 415 -22.27 -23.84 -4.33
CA TYR A 415 -22.13 -23.16 -5.62
C TYR A 415 -21.83 -24.11 -6.80
N ARG A 416 -21.31 -25.31 -6.53
CA ARG A 416 -20.78 -26.20 -7.59
C ARG A 416 -21.82 -26.52 -8.65
N GLU A 417 -22.99 -27.03 -8.25
CA GLU A 417 -24.04 -27.44 -9.18
C GLU A 417 -24.75 -26.26 -9.86
N PRO A 418 -25.13 -25.17 -9.17
CA PRO A 418 -25.68 -23.97 -9.82
C PRO A 418 -24.78 -23.40 -10.93
N LEU A 419 -23.47 -23.29 -10.70
CA LEU A 419 -22.53 -22.78 -11.68
C LEU A 419 -22.35 -23.74 -12.87
N ARG A 420 -22.22 -25.04 -12.62
CA ARG A 420 -22.13 -26.05 -13.69
C ARG A 420 -23.37 -26.06 -14.57
N ASN A 421 -24.56 -26.01 -13.96
CA ASN A 421 -25.82 -25.95 -14.69
C ASN A 421 -25.93 -24.68 -15.53
N PHE A 422 -25.48 -23.54 -15.01
CA PHE A 422 -25.41 -22.30 -15.78
C PHE A 422 -24.55 -22.44 -17.04
N PHE A 423 -23.31 -22.92 -16.91
CA PHE A 423 -22.41 -23.09 -18.05
C PHE A 423 -22.91 -24.12 -19.05
N ASN A 424 -23.45 -25.25 -18.60
CA ASN A 424 -24.01 -26.28 -19.47
C ASN A 424 -25.18 -25.73 -20.31
N ASN A 425 -26.09 -24.98 -19.67
CA ASN A 425 -27.23 -24.37 -20.34
C ASN A 425 -26.78 -23.29 -21.33
N LEU A 426 -25.82 -22.46 -20.94
CA LEU A 426 -25.27 -21.41 -21.80
C LEU A 426 -24.55 -22.02 -23.02
N ALA A 427 -23.72 -23.04 -22.82
CA ALA A 427 -23.04 -23.76 -23.90
C ALA A 427 -24.05 -24.41 -24.87
N ALA A 428 -25.11 -25.04 -24.35
CA ALA A 428 -26.15 -25.63 -25.18
C ALA A 428 -26.93 -24.58 -25.98
N ALA A 429 -27.19 -23.40 -25.41
CA ALA A 429 -27.84 -22.29 -26.12
C ALA A 429 -26.95 -21.73 -27.24
N VAL A 430 -25.66 -21.50 -26.96
CA VAL A 430 -24.68 -21.01 -27.96
C VAL A 430 -24.49 -22.03 -29.08
N LYS A 431 -24.39 -23.33 -28.76
CA LYS A 431 -24.29 -24.41 -29.75
C LYS A 431 -25.52 -24.49 -30.68
N ARG A 432 -26.71 -24.17 -30.16
CA ARG A 432 -27.96 -24.10 -30.93
C ARG A 432 -28.12 -22.78 -31.69
N GLN A 433 -27.17 -21.85 -31.58
CA GLN A 433 -27.27 -20.50 -32.17
C GLN A 433 -28.54 -19.77 -31.71
N ASP A 434 -28.89 -19.91 -30.43
CA ASP A 434 -30.06 -19.25 -29.83
C ASP A 434 -29.97 -17.72 -29.97
N PRO A 435 -30.88 -17.06 -30.71
CA PRO A 435 -30.76 -15.63 -31.02
C PRO A 435 -30.78 -14.73 -29.79
N ASP A 436 -31.60 -15.05 -28.79
CA ASP A 436 -31.73 -14.27 -27.56
C ASP A 436 -30.43 -14.33 -26.75
N THR A 437 -29.85 -15.53 -26.61
CA THR A 437 -28.57 -15.73 -25.92
C THR A 437 -27.44 -14.98 -26.62
N LEU A 438 -27.31 -15.12 -27.95
CA LEU A 438 -26.28 -14.42 -28.72
C LEU A 438 -26.43 -12.91 -28.64
N THR A 439 -27.67 -12.40 -28.69
CA THR A 439 -27.96 -10.96 -28.54
C THR A 439 -27.56 -10.45 -27.15
N LYS A 440 -27.86 -11.21 -26.09
CA LYS A 440 -27.44 -10.87 -24.71
C LYS A 440 -25.92 -10.85 -24.58
N LEU A 441 -25.22 -11.84 -25.12
CA LEU A 441 -23.75 -11.89 -25.11
C LEU A 441 -23.12 -10.73 -25.88
N LYS A 442 -23.65 -10.42 -27.07
CA LYS A 442 -23.19 -9.29 -27.89
C LYS A 442 -23.39 -7.96 -27.17
N THR A 443 -24.60 -7.73 -26.65
CA THR A 443 -24.94 -6.50 -25.92
C THR A 443 -24.04 -6.31 -24.70
N LEU A 444 -23.79 -7.39 -23.94
CA LEU A 444 -22.87 -7.36 -22.80
C LEU A 444 -21.44 -7.02 -23.25
N TRP A 445 -20.92 -7.67 -24.28
CA TRP A 445 -19.58 -7.41 -24.80
C TRP A 445 -19.39 -5.97 -25.27
N GLU A 446 -20.30 -5.46 -26.08
CA GLU A 446 -20.24 -4.10 -26.64
C GLU A 446 -20.39 -3.04 -25.53
N LYS A 447 -21.30 -3.27 -24.57
CA LYS A 447 -21.46 -2.40 -23.39
C LYS A 447 -20.17 -2.32 -22.58
N GLU A 448 -19.54 -3.46 -22.32
CA GLU A 448 -18.38 -3.54 -21.43
C GLU A 448 -17.08 -3.05 -22.09
N THR A 449 -16.86 -3.33 -23.37
CA THR A 449 -15.69 -2.85 -24.12
C THR A 449 -15.79 -1.36 -24.46
N LYS A 450 -17.00 -0.79 -24.54
CA LYS A 450 -17.17 0.67 -24.64
C LYS A 450 -16.74 1.41 -23.37
N ARG A 451 -16.97 0.82 -22.18
CA ARG A 451 -16.62 1.43 -20.89
C ARG A 451 -15.12 1.41 -20.61
N VAL A 452 -14.45 0.34 -21.03
CA VAL A 452 -12.99 0.20 -20.95
C VAL A 452 -12.44 -0.21 -22.32
N PRO A 453 -12.19 0.76 -23.22
CA PRO A 453 -11.70 0.47 -24.55
C PRO A 453 -10.27 -0.09 -24.54
N ALA A 454 -10.04 -1.15 -25.32
CA ALA A 454 -8.71 -1.74 -25.53
C ALA A 454 -7.66 -0.70 -25.96
N SER A 455 -8.05 0.28 -26.77
CA SER A 455 -7.17 1.34 -27.27
C SER A 455 -6.63 2.29 -26.19
N ARG A 456 -7.08 2.17 -24.93
CA ARG A 456 -6.49 2.89 -23.79
C ARG A 456 -5.21 2.24 -23.26
N PHE A 457 -4.90 1.02 -23.70
CA PHE A 457 -3.78 0.24 -23.23
C PHE A 457 -2.81 -0.02 -24.39
N ASP A 458 -1.53 0.14 -24.11
CA ASP A 458 -0.48 0.01 -25.12
C ASP A 458 -0.44 -1.41 -25.68
N GLY A 459 -0.42 -1.51 -27.01
CA GLY A 459 -0.32 -2.80 -27.71
C GLY A 459 -1.63 -3.61 -27.81
N LEU A 460 -2.75 -3.12 -27.29
CA LEU A 460 -4.04 -3.83 -27.38
C LEU A 460 -4.93 -3.36 -28.54
N THR A 461 -5.55 -4.32 -29.22
CA THR A 461 -6.53 -4.07 -30.28
C THR A 461 -7.96 -4.40 -29.79
N PRO A 462 -8.98 -3.59 -30.19
CA PRO A 462 -10.38 -3.92 -29.95
C PRO A 462 -10.78 -5.21 -30.66
N VAL A 463 -11.50 -6.09 -29.96
CA VAL A 463 -12.03 -7.35 -30.52
C VAL A 463 -13.53 -7.22 -30.72
N ARG A 464 -14.03 -7.56 -31.92
CA ARG A 464 -15.45 -7.53 -32.25
C ARG A 464 -16.14 -8.80 -31.75
N PHE A 465 -17.44 -8.69 -31.40
CA PHE A 465 -18.19 -9.86 -30.92
C PHE A 465 -18.15 -11.04 -31.90
N ASP A 466 -18.29 -10.78 -33.19
CA ASP A 466 -18.31 -11.82 -34.23
C ASP A 466 -17.00 -12.62 -34.30
N GLU A 467 -15.87 -12.03 -33.86
CA GLU A 467 -14.57 -12.70 -33.79
C GLU A 467 -14.48 -13.66 -32.59
N LEU A 468 -15.18 -13.33 -31.49
CA LEU A 468 -15.23 -14.16 -30.28
C LEU A 468 -16.02 -15.45 -30.48
N VAL A 469 -17.07 -15.41 -31.32
CA VAL A 469 -17.98 -16.54 -31.54
C VAL A 469 -17.24 -17.81 -31.94
N ASN A 470 -16.15 -17.66 -32.71
CA ASN A 470 -15.31 -18.77 -33.18
C ASN A 470 -14.58 -19.50 -32.05
N HIS A 471 -14.32 -18.83 -30.91
CA HIS A 471 -13.61 -19.39 -29.77
C HIS A 471 -14.54 -19.87 -28.65
N LEU A 472 -15.82 -19.47 -28.65
CA LEU A 472 -16.75 -19.80 -27.56
C LEU A 472 -16.88 -21.31 -27.32
N SER A 473 -16.96 -22.12 -28.39
CA SER A 473 -17.13 -23.58 -28.24
C SER A 473 -15.93 -24.25 -27.56
N GLU A 474 -14.73 -23.76 -27.80
CA GLU A 474 -13.50 -24.24 -27.16
C GLU A 474 -13.48 -23.85 -25.68
N VAL A 475 -13.74 -22.56 -25.40
CA VAL A 475 -13.76 -22.05 -24.02
C VAL A 475 -14.80 -22.77 -23.14
N PHE A 476 -15.98 -23.09 -23.67
CA PHE A 476 -16.98 -23.89 -22.96
C PHE A 476 -16.53 -25.35 -22.73
N GLY A 477 -15.69 -25.91 -23.60
CA GLY A 477 -15.12 -27.24 -23.41
C GLY A 477 -14.07 -27.28 -22.29
N ASP A 478 -13.35 -26.18 -22.10
CA ASP A 478 -12.25 -26.08 -21.15
C ASP A 478 -12.66 -25.61 -19.75
N VAL A 479 -13.78 -24.88 -19.63
CA VAL A 479 -14.18 -24.27 -18.35
C VAL A 479 -14.48 -25.31 -17.26
N LYS A 480 -13.82 -25.17 -16.11
CA LYS A 480 -14.02 -26.03 -14.93
C LYS A 480 -14.49 -25.20 -13.74
N VAL A 481 -15.47 -25.71 -12.99
CA VAL A 481 -15.86 -25.14 -11.69
C VAL A 481 -15.09 -25.89 -10.60
N ILE A 482 -14.17 -25.18 -9.95
CA ILE A 482 -13.28 -25.73 -8.91
C ILE A 482 -13.67 -25.12 -7.58
N VAL A 483 -14.02 -25.96 -6.60
CA VAL A 483 -14.30 -25.52 -5.23
C VAL A 483 -13.07 -25.80 -4.38
N ASP A 484 -12.28 -24.76 -4.14
CA ASP A 484 -11.03 -24.85 -3.38
C ASP A 484 -11.23 -24.33 -1.95
N ASN A 485 -11.53 -25.27 -1.06
CA ASN A 485 -11.67 -25.04 0.37
C ASN A 485 -10.75 -26.00 1.15
N PHE A 486 -10.53 -25.74 2.44
CA PHE A 486 -9.58 -26.53 3.25
C PHE A 486 -9.90 -28.04 3.30
N ARG A 487 -11.17 -28.43 3.13
CA ARG A 487 -11.62 -29.83 3.13
C ARG A 487 -11.63 -30.49 1.75
N SER A 488 -11.48 -29.70 0.68
CA SER A 488 -11.57 -30.17 -0.69
C SER A 488 -10.27 -30.83 -1.16
N ARG A 489 -10.39 -31.97 -1.84
CA ARG A 489 -9.30 -32.60 -2.61
C ARG A 489 -9.13 -31.96 -4.00
N ASP A 490 -10.12 -31.20 -4.45
CA ASP A 490 -10.17 -30.50 -5.74
C ASP A 490 -9.47 -29.15 -5.54
N ARG A 491 -8.15 -29.12 -5.79
CA ARG A 491 -7.31 -27.93 -5.64
C ARG A 491 -7.04 -27.30 -7.00
N LEU A 492 -7.02 -25.98 -7.01
CA LEU A 492 -6.61 -25.24 -8.20
C LEU A 492 -5.09 -25.41 -8.40
N ASP A 493 -4.71 -26.03 -9.50
CA ASP A 493 -3.32 -26.36 -9.82
C ASP A 493 -2.96 -25.82 -11.21
N TYR A 494 -1.97 -24.93 -11.24
CA TYR A 494 -1.44 -24.31 -12.45
C TYR A 494 -0.14 -24.96 -12.94
N SER A 495 0.41 -25.94 -12.23
CA SER A 495 1.70 -26.58 -12.55
C SER A 495 1.64 -27.56 -13.72
N GLY A 496 0.43 -27.90 -14.18
CA GLY A 496 0.22 -28.83 -15.29
C GLY A 496 0.69 -28.29 -16.65
N ALA A 497 0.98 -29.19 -17.59
CA ALA A 497 1.44 -28.85 -18.94
C ALA A 497 0.38 -28.17 -19.83
N ARG A 498 -0.87 -28.06 -19.38
CA ARG A 498 -1.96 -27.40 -20.12
C ARG A 498 -2.50 -26.20 -19.34
N PRO A 499 -2.87 -25.11 -20.03
CA PRO A 499 -3.50 -23.97 -19.40
C PRO A 499 -4.83 -24.36 -18.74
N VAL A 500 -5.21 -23.59 -17.73
CA VAL A 500 -6.38 -23.87 -16.89
C VAL A 500 -7.40 -22.76 -17.14
N VAL A 501 -8.60 -23.14 -17.56
CA VAL A 501 -9.77 -22.25 -17.62
C VAL A 501 -10.71 -22.62 -16.48
N ALA A 502 -10.79 -21.78 -15.44
CA ALA A 502 -11.47 -22.18 -14.20
C ALA A 502 -12.29 -21.06 -13.55
N VAL A 503 -13.43 -21.44 -12.98
CA VAL A 503 -14.16 -20.66 -11.98
C VAL A 503 -13.83 -21.23 -10.61
N ALA A 504 -13.00 -20.51 -9.86
CA ALA A 504 -12.58 -20.86 -8.52
C ALA A 504 -13.57 -20.30 -7.50
N VAL A 505 -14.20 -21.19 -6.73
CA VAL A 505 -15.11 -20.85 -5.63
C VAL A 505 -14.45 -21.20 -4.31
N GLY A 506 -14.39 -20.25 -3.38
CA GLY A 506 -13.73 -20.50 -2.10
C GLY A 506 -13.73 -19.31 -1.16
N GLY A 507 -13.12 -19.52 0.00
CA GLY A 507 -13.04 -18.56 1.10
C GLY A 507 -11.60 -18.16 1.38
N ASN A 508 -11.17 -18.28 2.64
CA ASN A 508 -9.85 -17.84 3.08
C ASN A 508 -8.67 -18.47 2.33
N THR A 509 -8.83 -19.70 1.81
CA THR A 509 -7.79 -20.38 1.01
C THR A 509 -7.54 -19.72 -0.35
N LEU A 510 -8.59 -19.21 -1.01
CA LEU A 510 -8.46 -18.47 -2.27
C LEU A 510 -8.21 -16.98 -2.03
N SER A 511 -8.61 -16.46 -0.88
CA SER A 511 -8.38 -15.07 -0.50
C SER A 511 -7.00 -14.84 0.12
N ARG A 512 -6.32 -15.86 0.64
CA ARG A 512 -4.97 -15.80 1.25
C ARG A 512 -4.10 -17.00 0.83
N GLY A 513 -3.00 -16.72 0.13
CA GLY A 513 -1.90 -17.69 -0.05
C GLY A 513 -1.87 -18.50 -1.35
N LEU A 514 -2.77 -18.23 -2.31
CA LEU A 514 -2.71 -18.79 -3.67
C LEU A 514 -2.75 -17.66 -4.70
N THR A 515 -1.81 -17.67 -5.66
CA THR A 515 -1.86 -16.77 -6.82
C THR A 515 -2.90 -17.31 -7.82
N LEU A 516 -3.88 -16.50 -8.20
CA LEU A 516 -4.83 -16.85 -9.26
C LEU A 516 -4.28 -16.40 -10.62
N GLU A 517 -3.60 -17.32 -11.30
CA GLU A 517 -3.03 -17.07 -12.62
C GLU A 517 -4.13 -16.76 -13.64
N GLY A 518 -3.94 -15.70 -14.42
CA GLY A 518 -4.89 -15.30 -15.46
C GLY A 518 -6.25 -14.81 -14.95
N LEU A 519 -6.31 -14.24 -13.75
CA LEU A 519 -7.56 -13.74 -13.17
C LEU A 519 -8.16 -12.59 -14.00
N VAL A 520 -9.33 -12.83 -14.59
CA VAL A 520 -10.04 -11.90 -15.48
C VAL A 520 -11.40 -11.44 -14.94
N VAL A 521 -12.08 -12.27 -14.13
CA VAL A 521 -13.34 -11.88 -13.47
C VAL A 521 -13.26 -12.14 -11.98
N SER A 522 -13.68 -11.16 -11.17
CA SER A 522 -13.82 -11.33 -9.72
C SER A 522 -15.24 -10.99 -9.29
N PHE A 523 -15.95 -11.94 -8.70
CA PHE A 523 -17.24 -11.72 -8.06
C PHE A 523 -17.05 -11.79 -6.54
N PHE A 524 -17.13 -10.64 -5.89
CA PHE A 524 -16.65 -10.44 -4.53
C PHE A 524 -17.64 -9.62 -3.69
N VAL A 525 -18.34 -10.29 -2.78
CA VAL A 525 -19.37 -9.66 -1.92
C VAL A 525 -19.11 -9.88 -0.44
N ARG A 526 -17.89 -10.24 -0.06
CA ARG A 526 -17.49 -10.42 1.33
C ARG A 526 -17.00 -9.08 1.91
N SER A 527 -17.58 -8.68 3.05
CA SER A 527 -17.07 -7.57 3.86
C SER A 527 -15.85 -8.02 4.67
N ALA A 528 -14.92 -7.10 4.91
CA ALA A 528 -13.77 -7.28 5.79
C ALA A 528 -13.79 -6.20 6.88
N ASN A 529 -13.35 -6.55 8.09
CA ASN A 529 -13.32 -5.61 9.22
C ASN A 529 -11.99 -4.85 9.34
N THR A 530 -10.97 -5.23 8.58
CA THR A 530 -9.64 -4.59 8.60
C THR A 530 -9.12 -4.34 7.20
N TYR A 531 -8.36 -3.25 7.03
CA TYR A 531 -7.74 -2.88 5.76
C TYR A 531 -6.73 -3.91 5.26
N ASP A 532 -5.93 -4.49 6.15
CA ASP A 532 -4.98 -5.55 5.78
C ASP A 532 -5.71 -6.77 5.23
N THR A 533 -6.84 -7.15 5.84
CA THR A 533 -7.68 -8.22 5.32
C THR A 533 -8.25 -7.85 3.95
N LEU A 534 -8.72 -6.63 3.77
CA LEU A 534 -9.27 -6.17 2.49
C LEU A 534 -8.24 -6.17 1.36
N LEU A 535 -7.01 -5.67 1.58
CA LEU A 535 -5.93 -5.69 0.57
C LEU A 535 -5.45 -7.10 0.26
N GLN A 536 -5.30 -7.95 1.29
CA GLN A 536 -4.91 -9.34 1.09
C GLN A 536 -5.95 -10.11 0.26
N MET A 537 -7.22 -9.71 0.29
CA MET A 537 -8.29 -10.32 -0.50
C MET A 537 -8.34 -9.84 -1.96
N GLY A 538 -7.75 -8.68 -2.28
CA GLY A 538 -7.72 -8.08 -3.62
C GLY A 538 -6.81 -8.82 -4.61
N ARG A 539 -7.18 -10.04 -5.00
CA ARG A 539 -6.39 -10.86 -5.95
C ARG A 539 -6.36 -10.32 -7.38
N TRP A 540 -7.22 -9.34 -7.67
CA TRP A 540 -7.28 -8.62 -8.95
C TRP A 540 -6.17 -7.58 -9.14
N PHE A 541 -5.33 -7.33 -8.12
CA PHE A 541 -4.11 -6.55 -8.31
C PHE A 541 -3.05 -7.37 -9.08
N GLY A 542 -2.00 -6.71 -9.57
CA GLY A 542 -0.91 -7.37 -10.31
C GLY A 542 -0.87 -7.05 -11.80
N TYR A 543 0.04 -7.69 -12.55
CA TYR A 543 0.17 -7.47 -14.00
C TYR A 543 -0.93 -8.19 -14.78
N ARG A 544 -1.34 -7.61 -15.93
CA ARG A 544 -2.39 -8.13 -16.81
C ARG A 544 -1.98 -8.07 -18.29
N ASN A 545 -0.68 -8.32 -18.55
CA ASN A 545 -0.04 -8.16 -19.84
C ASN A 545 -0.81 -8.89 -20.96
N GLY A 546 -1.23 -8.14 -21.99
CA GLY A 546 -1.96 -8.67 -23.16
C GLY A 546 -3.49 -8.73 -22.99
N TYR A 547 -4.02 -8.40 -21.82
CA TYR A 547 -5.45 -8.41 -21.54
C TYR A 547 -5.89 -7.35 -20.52
N GLU A 548 -5.16 -6.25 -20.42
CA GLU A 548 -5.33 -5.15 -19.47
C GLU A 548 -6.74 -4.52 -19.48
N ASP A 549 -7.43 -4.56 -20.61
CA ASP A 549 -8.78 -4.02 -20.81
C ASP A 549 -9.90 -4.95 -20.31
N LEU A 550 -9.60 -6.24 -20.14
CA LEU A 550 -10.60 -7.27 -19.87
C LEU A 550 -11.01 -7.42 -18.39
N PRO A 551 -10.15 -7.22 -17.37
CA PRO A 551 -10.52 -7.42 -15.98
C PRO A 551 -11.82 -6.72 -15.57
N ARG A 552 -12.71 -7.45 -14.91
CA ARG A 552 -13.94 -6.90 -14.32
C ARG A 552 -14.19 -7.45 -12.93
N ILE A 553 -14.74 -6.60 -12.06
CA ILE A 553 -15.03 -6.93 -10.67
C ILE A 553 -16.50 -6.61 -10.37
N TRP A 554 -17.22 -7.57 -9.81
CA TRP A 554 -18.56 -7.38 -9.25
C TRP A 554 -18.46 -7.35 -7.73
N MET A 555 -18.91 -6.25 -7.11
CA MET A 555 -18.89 -6.09 -5.65
C MET A 555 -19.96 -5.10 -5.17
N THR A 556 -20.20 -5.03 -3.86
CA THR A 556 -21.16 -4.07 -3.28
C THR A 556 -20.64 -2.63 -3.34
N LYS A 557 -21.54 -1.64 -3.21
CA LYS A 557 -21.17 -0.21 -3.18
C LYS A 557 -20.21 0.11 -2.03
N GLY A 558 -20.47 -0.46 -0.84
CA GLY A 558 -19.60 -0.32 0.33
C GLY A 558 -18.18 -0.81 0.08
N LEU A 559 -18.02 -2.02 -0.47
CA LEU A 559 -16.70 -2.57 -0.77
C LEU A 559 -15.91 -1.73 -1.78
N LYS A 560 -16.58 -1.20 -2.81
CA LYS A 560 -15.95 -0.28 -3.77
C LYS A 560 -15.43 0.98 -3.06
N ALA A 561 -16.22 1.55 -2.14
CA ALA A 561 -15.82 2.71 -1.35
C ALA A 561 -14.64 2.39 -0.42
N ASP A 562 -14.66 1.22 0.24
CA ASP A 562 -13.57 0.78 1.12
C ASP A 562 -12.24 0.65 0.35
N PHE A 563 -12.25 0.02 -0.83
CA PHE A 563 -11.05 -0.11 -1.68
C PHE A 563 -10.55 1.24 -2.21
N ARG A 564 -11.46 2.15 -2.56
CA ARG A 564 -11.09 3.52 -2.98
C ARG A 564 -10.45 4.30 -1.83
N HIS A 565 -11.05 4.25 -0.65
CA HIS A 565 -10.51 4.90 0.54
C HIS A 565 -9.12 4.36 0.87
N LEU A 566 -8.95 3.04 0.82
CA LEU A 566 -7.68 2.37 1.05
C LEU A 566 -6.60 2.75 0.03
N ALA A 567 -6.95 2.92 -1.24
CA ALA A 567 -6.04 3.45 -2.25
C ALA A 567 -5.60 4.89 -1.92
N THR A 568 -6.51 5.72 -1.39
CA THR A 568 -6.16 7.05 -0.89
C THR A 568 -5.16 6.97 0.26
N VAL A 569 -5.43 6.17 1.30
CA VAL A 569 -4.55 6.07 2.47
C VAL A 569 -3.17 5.51 2.09
N GLU A 570 -3.11 4.50 1.20
CA GLU A 570 -1.85 3.98 0.70
C GLU A 570 -1.03 5.07 -0.02
N ALA A 571 -1.68 5.86 -0.89
CA ALA A 571 -1.03 6.95 -1.60
C ALA A 571 -0.53 8.05 -0.64
N GLU A 572 -1.31 8.41 0.39
CA GLU A 572 -0.90 9.37 1.42
C GLU A 572 0.35 8.91 2.18
N ILE A 573 0.39 7.65 2.64
CA ILE A 573 1.57 7.13 3.35
C ILE A 573 2.79 7.11 2.44
N ARG A 574 2.66 6.66 1.19
CA ARG A 574 3.78 6.64 0.26
C ARG A 574 4.28 8.05 -0.03
N LEU A 575 3.38 9.03 -0.16
CA LEU A 575 3.73 10.44 -0.31
C LEU A 575 4.46 10.97 0.92
N ASP A 576 3.98 10.65 2.14
CA ASP A 576 4.64 11.05 3.38
C ASP A 576 6.05 10.44 3.51
N ILE A 577 6.21 9.14 3.21
CA ILE A 577 7.52 8.48 3.17
C ILE A 577 8.44 9.19 2.17
N ALA A 578 7.98 9.46 0.95
CA ALA A 578 8.77 10.14 -0.08
C ALA A 578 9.16 11.58 0.34
N ARG A 579 8.26 12.31 1.01
CA ARG A 579 8.55 13.63 1.58
C ARG A 579 9.61 13.55 2.68
N TYR A 580 9.54 12.54 3.53
CA TYR A 580 10.53 12.37 4.61
C TYR A 580 11.90 11.92 4.10
N GLU A 581 11.93 11.18 2.99
CA GLU A 581 13.16 10.83 2.29
C GLU A 581 13.88 12.08 1.77
N GLU A 582 13.14 13.07 1.25
CA GLU A 582 13.69 14.36 0.82
C GLU A 582 14.26 15.19 1.97
N GLN A 583 13.69 15.04 3.16
CA GLN A 583 14.10 15.74 4.37
C GLN A 583 15.26 15.04 5.11
N ASN A 584 15.79 13.93 4.57
CA ASN A 584 16.84 13.10 5.21
C ASN A 584 16.50 12.67 6.64
N LEU A 585 15.22 12.39 6.91
CA LEU A 585 14.78 11.97 8.24
C LEU A 585 15.10 10.50 8.49
N SER A 586 15.39 10.20 9.75
CA SER A 586 15.55 8.81 10.18
C SER A 586 14.18 8.12 10.30
N PRO A 587 14.12 6.79 10.15
CA PRO A 587 12.89 6.04 10.36
C PRO A 587 12.22 6.35 11.71
N ARG A 588 12.96 6.55 12.80
CA ARG A 588 12.38 6.87 14.12
C ARG A 588 11.61 8.20 14.13
N GLU A 589 12.06 9.20 13.39
CA GLU A 589 11.39 10.49 13.28
C GLU A 589 10.10 10.37 12.46
N VAL A 590 10.13 9.55 11.41
CA VAL A 590 8.97 9.26 10.55
C VAL A 590 7.85 8.54 11.29
N GLY A 591 8.17 7.53 12.10
CA GLY A 591 7.15 6.76 12.84
C GLY A 591 6.34 7.58 13.85
N VAL A 592 6.92 8.66 14.38
CA VAL A 592 6.16 9.61 15.24
C VAL A 592 5.12 10.36 14.42
N ARG A 593 5.45 10.74 13.18
CA ARG A 593 4.59 11.55 12.32
C ARG A 593 3.45 10.73 11.72
N ILE A 594 3.74 9.54 11.20
CA ILE A 594 2.71 8.63 10.65
C ILE A 594 1.66 8.29 11.73
N ARG A 595 2.08 8.01 12.97
CA ARG A 595 1.16 7.72 14.10
C ARG A 595 0.29 8.89 14.54
N THR A 596 0.63 10.12 14.14
CA THR A 596 -0.18 11.31 14.47
C THR A 596 -1.06 11.76 13.31
N HIS A 597 -1.06 11.01 12.20
CA HIS A 597 -1.84 11.29 11.01
C HIS A 597 -3.35 11.10 11.29
N PRO A 598 -4.21 12.10 11.04
CA PRO A 598 -5.64 12.06 11.36
C PRO A 598 -6.38 10.89 10.70
N VAL A 599 -6.15 10.63 9.40
CA VAL A 599 -6.82 9.53 8.67
C VAL A 599 -6.51 8.16 9.29
N LEU A 600 -5.24 7.89 9.64
CA LEU A 600 -4.84 6.65 10.29
C LEU A 600 -5.40 6.53 11.72
N ASN A 601 -5.57 7.66 12.43
CA ASN A 601 -6.18 7.69 13.76
C ASN A 601 -7.66 7.28 13.75
N ILE A 602 -8.40 7.49 12.66
CA ILE A 602 -9.78 7.00 12.55
C ILE A 602 -9.81 5.51 12.21
N THR A 603 -8.86 5.00 11.42
CA THR A 603 -8.77 3.56 11.12
C THR A 603 -8.45 2.70 12.36
N ALA A 604 -7.73 3.25 13.35
CA ALA A 604 -7.48 2.60 14.63
C ALA A 604 -8.75 2.47 15.52
N LYS A 605 -9.86 3.15 15.21
CA LYS A 605 -11.14 2.97 15.94
C LYS A 605 -11.79 1.61 15.73
N MET A 606 -11.39 0.82 14.72
CA MET A 606 -11.90 -0.56 14.56
C MET A 606 -11.31 -1.56 15.56
N GLY A 607 -10.45 -1.10 16.48
CA GLY A 607 -10.05 -1.86 17.66
C GLY A 607 -9.69 -0.94 18.83
N ALA A 608 -10.69 -0.61 19.66
CA ALA A 608 -10.63 0.03 20.98
C ALA A 608 -9.48 1.03 21.33
N ALA A 609 -8.99 1.83 20.38
CA ALA A 609 -8.06 2.91 20.70
C ALA A 609 -8.81 4.13 21.26
N ARG A 610 -8.61 4.47 22.56
CA ARG A 610 -8.94 5.81 23.07
C ARG A 610 -7.81 6.76 22.65
N ILE A 611 -8.04 7.54 21.60
CA ILE A 611 -7.06 8.51 21.08
C ILE A 611 -7.34 9.90 21.65
N SER A 612 -6.28 10.61 22.06
CA SER A 612 -6.36 11.97 22.59
C SER A 612 -5.68 13.05 21.74
N TYR A 613 -4.87 12.73 20.70
CA TYR A 613 -4.13 13.75 19.93
C TYR A 613 -3.81 13.35 18.47
N ALA A 614 -3.89 14.31 17.53
CA ALA A 614 -3.41 14.23 16.15
C ALA A 614 -2.47 15.42 15.86
N SER A 615 -1.56 15.30 14.89
CA SER A 615 -0.67 16.39 14.46
C SER A 615 -1.15 16.97 13.15
N TYR A 616 -1.31 18.30 13.12
CA TYR A 616 -1.75 19.03 11.93
C TYR A 616 -0.69 20.00 11.37
N GLY A 617 0.50 20.11 11.99
CA GLY A 617 1.55 21.06 11.60
C GLY A 617 1.94 20.95 10.12
N GLY A 618 1.93 22.07 9.41
CA GLY A 618 2.21 22.16 7.97
C GLY A 618 1.11 21.62 7.04
N ARG A 619 0.06 21.00 7.59
CA ARG A 619 -1.01 20.39 6.80
C ARG A 619 -2.09 21.41 6.46
N ARG A 620 -2.82 21.10 5.40
CA ARG A 620 -4.13 21.68 5.15
C ARG A 620 -5.21 20.61 5.20
N VAL A 621 -6.35 20.92 5.79
CA VAL A 621 -7.53 20.02 5.90
C VAL A 621 -8.76 20.78 5.44
N GLN A 622 -9.73 20.11 4.82
CA GLN A 622 -10.86 20.78 4.16
C GLN A 622 -12.13 19.94 4.18
N THR A 623 -13.29 20.59 4.22
CA THR A 623 -14.58 19.88 4.14
C THR A 623 -14.83 19.42 2.71
N ARG A 624 -15.32 18.18 2.61
CA ARG A 624 -15.57 17.50 1.34
C ARG A 624 -17.00 16.99 1.23
N TYR A 625 -17.55 16.47 2.31
CA TYR A 625 -18.88 15.89 2.36
C TYR A 625 -19.87 16.82 3.07
N PHE A 626 -21.10 16.86 2.57
CA PHE A 626 -22.18 17.68 3.09
C PHE A 626 -23.50 16.91 3.08
N ARG A 627 -24.43 17.32 3.94
CA ARG A 627 -25.79 16.80 3.99
C ARG A 627 -26.71 17.75 3.24
N GLU A 628 -26.81 17.57 1.92
CA GLU A 628 -27.45 18.55 1.02
C GLU A 628 -28.94 18.75 1.27
N ASN A 629 -29.59 17.75 1.88
CA ASN A 629 -31.02 17.74 2.20
C ASN A 629 -31.33 18.06 3.68
N ASP A 630 -30.33 18.39 4.50
CA ASP A 630 -30.49 18.69 5.93
C ASP A 630 -30.35 20.19 6.20
N ASP A 631 -31.48 20.90 6.10
CA ASP A 631 -31.58 22.35 6.38
C ASP A 631 -31.04 22.73 7.75
N THR A 632 -31.30 21.91 8.75
CA THR A 632 -30.83 22.12 10.12
C THR A 632 -29.31 22.07 10.22
N TRP A 633 -28.68 21.13 9.51
CA TRP A 633 -27.24 20.98 9.48
C TRP A 633 -26.57 22.11 8.70
N LEU A 634 -27.08 22.43 7.49
CA LEU A 634 -26.53 23.52 6.67
C LEU A 634 -26.73 24.89 7.35
N GLY A 635 -27.89 25.11 7.95
CA GLY A 635 -28.21 26.30 8.73
C GLY A 635 -27.32 26.48 9.95
N ALA A 636 -27.04 25.41 10.69
CA ALA A 636 -26.11 25.46 11.82
C ALA A 636 -24.70 25.92 11.39
N ASN A 637 -24.21 25.44 10.25
CA ASN A 637 -22.89 25.80 9.72
C ASN A 637 -22.82 27.26 9.27
N ARG A 638 -23.90 27.79 8.66
CA ARG A 638 -24.01 29.22 8.36
C ARG A 638 -24.01 30.07 9.61
N VAL A 639 -24.83 29.71 10.60
CA VAL A 639 -24.89 30.44 11.87
C VAL A 639 -23.52 30.45 12.57
N ALA A 640 -22.81 29.32 12.59
CA ALA A 640 -21.46 29.25 13.14
C ALA A 640 -20.48 30.20 12.42
N ALA A 641 -20.51 30.21 11.08
CA ALA A 641 -19.67 31.10 10.28
C ALA A 641 -20.01 32.59 10.49
N THR A 642 -21.31 32.93 10.55
CA THR A 642 -21.78 34.29 10.82
C THR A 642 -21.38 34.76 12.23
N ALA A 643 -21.48 33.88 13.24
CA ALA A 643 -21.08 34.19 14.61
C ALA A 643 -19.58 34.48 14.70
N LEU A 644 -18.74 33.63 14.10
CA LEU A 644 -17.29 33.83 14.04
C LEU A 644 -16.92 35.21 13.48
N VAL A 645 -17.48 35.58 12.32
CA VAL A 645 -17.17 36.84 11.65
C VAL A 645 -17.71 38.04 12.43
N THR A 646 -18.94 37.95 12.95
CA THR A 646 -19.57 39.03 13.72
C THR A 646 -18.82 39.32 15.02
N GLU A 647 -18.45 38.28 15.77
CA GLU A 647 -17.70 38.41 17.02
C GLU A 647 -16.28 38.95 16.76
N ALA A 648 -15.58 38.43 15.76
CA ALA A 648 -14.25 38.93 15.41
C ALA A 648 -14.28 40.43 15.02
N ILE A 649 -15.27 40.87 14.25
CA ILE A 649 -15.44 42.29 13.89
C ILE A 649 -15.79 43.14 15.11
N ALA A 650 -16.61 42.63 16.03
CA ALA A 650 -16.93 43.33 17.27
C ALA A 650 -15.68 43.57 18.14
N ASP A 651 -14.72 42.66 18.09
CA ASP A 651 -13.41 42.78 18.76
C ASP A 651 -12.41 43.68 18.00
N GLY A 652 -12.83 44.26 16.87
CA GLY A 652 -12.07 45.29 16.17
C GLY A 652 -10.95 44.76 15.27
N VAL A 653 -11.05 43.51 14.81
CA VAL A 653 -10.07 42.92 13.88
C VAL A 653 -9.99 43.71 12.57
N LYS A 654 -8.79 43.79 12.00
CA LYS A 654 -8.58 44.43 10.69
C LYS A 654 -9.17 43.56 9.60
N VAL A 655 -9.92 44.16 8.68
CA VAL A 655 -10.50 43.47 7.53
C VAL A 655 -9.88 43.98 6.24
N ASP A 656 -9.15 43.11 5.53
CA ASP A 656 -8.58 43.39 4.21
C ASP A 656 -9.56 42.95 3.12
N ASN A 657 -9.90 43.85 2.19
CA ASN A 657 -10.71 43.54 1.01
C ASN A 657 -9.80 43.45 -0.23
N ARG A 658 -9.74 42.29 -0.90
CA ARG A 658 -8.90 42.10 -2.10
C ARG A 658 -9.55 42.55 -3.40
N GLY A 659 -10.82 42.96 -3.37
CA GLY A 659 -11.56 43.48 -4.52
C GLY A 659 -12.09 42.40 -5.49
N ASP A 660 -11.71 41.15 -5.30
CA ASP A 660 -12.11 39.99 -6.12
C ASP A 660 -13.21 39.13 -5.47
N GLY A 661 -13.83 39.63 -4.39
CA GLY A 661 -14.78 38.86 -3.57
C GLY A 661 -14.13 38.14 -2.39
N THR A 662 -12.82 38.24 -2.22
CA THR A 662 -12.10 37.72 -1.05
C THR A 662 -11.97 38.79 0.03
N MET A 663 -12.34 38.43 1.26
CA MET A 663 -12.14 39.25 2.46
C MET A 663 -11.26 38.49 3.46
N ILE A 664 -10.33 39.16 4.13
CA ILE A 664 -9.44 38.52 5.11
C ILE A 664 -9.51 39.29 6.42
N LEU A 665 -10.00 38.64 7.47
CA LEU A 665 -9.93 39.15 8.83
C LEU A 665 -8.57 38.75 9.41
N ARG A 666 -7.82 39.73 9.88
CA ARG A 666 -6.46 39.56 10.41
C ARG A 666 -6.46 39.42 11.92
N ASP A 667 -5.54 38.59 12.41
CA ASP A 667 -5.25 38.48 13.84
C ASP A 667 -6.47 38.14 14.71
N VAL A 668 -7.38 37.30 14.19
CA VAL A 668 -8.54 36.81 14.93
C VAL A 668 -8.07 35.94 16.10
N ASP A 669 -8.58 36.22 17.30
CA ASP A 669 -8.24 35.44 18.49
C ASP A 669 -8.68 33.97 18.35
N VAL A 670 -7.82 33.06 18.80
CA VAL A 670 -8.06 31.61 18.72
C VAL A 670 -9.36 31.18 19.41
N SER A 671 -9.86 31.92 20.40
CA SER A 671 -11.12 31.61 21.10
C SER A 671 -12.33 31.61 20.17
N HIS A 672 -12.41 32.55 19.21
CA HIS A 672 -13.50 32.56 18.22
C HIS A 672 -13.38 31.37 17.27
N VAL A 673 -12.15 31.02 16.85
CA VAL A 673 -11.90 29.86 15.98
C VAL A 673 -12.26 28.55 16.69
N LEU A 674 -11.92 28.41 17.97
CA LEU A 674 -12.29 27.23 18.77
C LEU A 674 -13.81 27.12 18.94
N THR A 675 -14.50 28.24 19.19
CA THR A 675 -15.96 28.28 19.30
C THR A 675 -16.62 27.90 17.97
N PHE A 676 -16.10 28.42 16.86
CA PHE A 676 -16.53 28.04 15.52
C PHE A 676 -16.34 26.54 15.27
N LEU A 677 -15.16 25.99 15.54
CA LEU A 677 -14.89 24.56 15.34
C LEU A 677 -15.76 23.65 16.21
N GLN A 678 -16.19 24.10 17.39
CA GLN A 678 -17.10 23.33 18.26
C GLN A 678 -18.56 23.36 17.79
N THR A 679 -18.96 24.40 17.06
CA THR A 679 -20.35 24.62 16.63
C THR A 679 -20.58 24.24 15.17
N TYR A 680 -19.56 24.35 14.33
CA TYR A 680 -19.57 23.88 12.96
C TYR A 680 -19.67 22.35 12.91
N ARG A 681 -20.66 21.85 12.18
CA ARG A 681 -20.91 20.44 11.98
C ARG A 681 -20.09 19.93 10.80
N VAL A 682 -19.23 18.96 11.07
CA VAL A 682 -18.42 18.26 10.07
C VAL A 682 -19.07 16.91 9.77
N HIS A 683 -19.16 16.54 8.50
CA HIS A 683 -19.67 15.23 8.09
C HIS A 683 -18.69 14.12 8.50
N GLU A 684 -19.20 12.98 8.98
CA GLU A 684 -18.42 11.84 9.47
C GLU A 684 -17.44 11.25 8.42
N GLY A 685 -17.73 11.45 7.13
CA GLY A 685 -16.84 11.13 6.02
C GLY A 685 -15.58 12.00 5.92
N SER A 686 -15.42 13.06 6.74
CA SER A 686 -14.21 13.91 6.82
C SER A 686 -13.49 13.70 8.16
N PRO A 687 -12.87 12.52 8.38
CA PRO A 687 -12.30 12.12 9.67
C PRO A 687 -11.10 12.99 10.09
N ASP A 688 -10.39 13.55 9.13
CA ASP A 688 -9.31 14.52 9.29
C ASP A 688 -9.77 15.88 9.87
N LEU A 689 -11.08 16.14 9.86
CA LEU A 689 -11.70 17.33 10.44
C LEU A 689 -12.51 17.03 11.70
N ASP A 690 -12.29 15.89 12.40
CA ASP A 690 -12.95 15.62 13.68
C ASP A 690 -12.71 16.80 14.65
N PRO A 691 -13.76 17.55 15.04
CA PRO A 691 -13.61 18.77 15.83
C PRO A 691 -12.83 18.54 17.12
N ARG A 692 -12.93 17.34 17.72
CA ARG A 692 -12.22 17.01 18.96
C ARG A 692 -10.71 16.94 18.73
N LEU A 693 -10.27 16.36 17.61
CA LEU A 693 -8.85 16.22 17.28
C LEU A 693 -8.25 17.57 16.90
N VAL A 694 -8.96 18.35 16.10
CA VAL A 694 -8.51 19.67 15.65
C VAL A 694 -8.40 20.64 16.83
N THR A 695 -9.44 20.75 17.65
CA THR A 695 -9.44 21.65 18.82
C THR A 695 -8.42 21.22 19.89
N ALA A 696 -8.22 19.91 20.10
CA ALA A 696 -7.18 19.40 20.99
C ALA A 696 -5.78 19.75 20.52
N TYR A 697 -5.52 19.70 19.20
CA TYR A 697 -4.25 20.12 18.62
C TYR A 697 -4.02 21.62 18.80
N ILE A 698 -4.98 22.46 18.40
CA ILE A 698 -4.88 23.93 18.55
C ILE A 698 -4.61 24.30 20.01
N GLY A 699 -5.42 23.77 20.94
CA GLY A 699 -5.26 24.04 22.36
C GLY A 699 -3.95 23.50 22.96
N LYS A 700 -3.29 22.53 22.32
CA LYS A 700 -1.94 22.07 22.72
C LYS A 700 -0.88 23.06 22.26
N GLU A 701 -0.93 23.47 20.99
CA GLU A 701 0.01 24.43 20.40
C GLU A 701 -0.01 25.78 21.14
N SER A 702 -1.19 26.27 21.50
CA SER A 702 -1.36 27.52 22.26
C SER A 702 -0.78 27.47 23.69
N ARG A 703 -0.52 26.28 24.24
CA ARG A 703 -0.01 26.07 25.61
C ARG A 703 1.45 25.58 25.66
N ARG A 704 2.15 25.52 24.53
CA ARG A 704 3.57 25.13 24.48
C ARG A 704 4.47 26.21 25.09
N ALA A 705 5.72 25.82 25.38
CA ALA A 705 6.75 26.76 25.86
C ALA A 705 7.01 27.92 24.87
N HIS A 706 6.86 27.65 23.58
CA HIS A 706 6.75 28.65 22.52
C HIS A 706 5.34 28.53 21.92
N PRO A 707 4.37 29.33 22.38
CA PRO A 707 2.99 29.25 21.90
C PRO A 707 2.89 29.56 20.40
N SER A 708 2.07 28.79 19.70
CA SER A 708 1.64 29.06 18.33
C SER A 708 0.12 28.90 18.22
N LEU A 709 -0.47 29.34 17.10
CA LEU A 709 -1.92 29.30 16.85
C LEU A 709 -2.75 30.10 17.88
N LEU A 710 -2.16 31.12 18.50
CA LEU A 710 -2.89 32.08 19.34
C LEU A 710 -3.75 33.03 18.50
N THR A 711 -3.30 33.30 17.28
CA THR A 711 -3.99 34.14 16.30
C THR A 711 -4.22 33.37 15.01
N TRP A 712 -5.29 33.75 14.33
CA TRP A 712 -5.71 33.17 13.06
C TRP A 712 -6.08 34.26 12.06
N ASN A 713 -5.70 34.07 10.81
CA ASN A 713 -6.31 34.80 9.71
C ASN A 713 -7.56 34.03 9.25
N VAL A 714 -8.67 34.74 9.06
CA VAL A 714 -9.91 34.14 8.54
C VAL A 714 -10.19 34.71 7.15
N ALA A 715 -10.03 33.88 6.12
CA ALA A 715 -10.28 34.25 4.73
C ALA A 715 -11.69 33.81 4.30
N LEU A 716 -12.52 34.75 3.89
CA LEU A 716 -13.83 34.52 3.30
C LEU A 716 -13.68 34.50 1.78
N MET A 717 -13.83 33.31 1.20
CA MET A 717 -13.47 32.96 -0.18
C MET A 717 -14.70 32.97 -1.10
N GLY A 718 -15.34 34.13 -1.24
CA GLY A 718 -16.51 34.33 -2.09
C GLY A 718 -16.18 34.99 -3.43
N THR A 719 -17.22 35.46 -4.11
CA THR A 719 -17.13 36.32 -5.29
C THR A 719 -17.74 37.70 -5.01
N PRO A 720 -17.54 38.71 -5.87
CA PRO A 720 -18.28 39.95 -5.76
C PRO A 720 -19.78 39.69 -5.86
N VAL A 721 -20.57 40.40 -5.05
CA VAL A 721 -22.03 40.29 -5.09
C VAL A 721 -22.53 40.84 -6.42
N SER A 722 -23.04 39.95 -7.26
CA SER A 722 -23.57 40.25 -8.60
C SER A 722 -24.99 39.76 -8.79
N ASP A 723 -25.37 38.70 -8.09
CA ASP A 723 -26.72 38.13 -8.04
C ASP A 723 -27.17 38.04 -6.58
N VAL A 724 -28.38 38.51 -6.29
CA VAL A 724 -28.97 38.55 -4.95
C VAL A 724 -29.38 37.17 -4.44
N ASP A 725 -29.66 36.22 -5.35
CA ASP A 725 -30.06 34.84 -5.01
C ASP A 725 -28.86 33.94 -4.69
N HIS A 726 -27.64 34.44 -4.92
CA HIS A 726 -26.36 33.75 -4.76
C HIS A 726 -25.45 34.52 -3.79
N VAL A 727 -25.99 34.93 -2.64
CA VAL A 727 -25.27 35.70 -1.60
C VAL A 727 -25.36 35.00 -0.26
N VAL A 728 -24.23 34.99 0.45
CA VAL A 728 -24.17 34.64 1.87
C VAL A 728 -23.84 35.88 2.68
N ASP A 729 -24.59 36.09 3.76
CA ASP A 729 -24.33 37.11 4.77
C ASP A 729 -23.52 36.52 5.92
N PHE A 730 -22.28 36.98 6.08
CA PHE A 730 -21.40 36.55 7.16
C PHE A 730 -21.55 37.42 8.42
N GLY A 731 -22.45 38.41 8.43
CA GLY A 731 -22.59 39.34 9.53
C GLY A 731 -21.49 40.40 9.56
N GLY A 732 -21.55 41.31 10.55
CA GLY A 732 -20.61 42.44 10.66
C GLY A 732 -20.55 43.36 9.43
N GLY A 733 -21.60 43.36 8.59
CA GLY A 733 -21.66 44.11 7.34
C GLY A 733 -20.98 43.45 6.14
N ILE A 734 -20.52 42.21 6.25
CA ILE A 734 -19.84 41.48 5.16
C ILE A 734 -20.82 40.55 4.43
N ARG A 735 -21.04 40.82 3.14
CA ARG A 735 -21.85 40.00 2.24
C ARG A 735 -21.03 39.60 1.02
N LEU A 736 -21.04 38.31 0.67
CA LEU A 736 -20.24 37.76 -0.43
C LEU A 736 -21.10 36.93 -1.37
N GLY A 737 -20.78 37.00 -2.66
CA GLY A 737 -21.32 36.09 -3.66
C GLY A 737 -20.80 34.66 -3.47
N THR A 738 -21.59 33.68 -3.89
CA THR A 738 -21.25 32.26 -3.75
C THR A 738 -20.37 31.74 -4.88
N ILE A 739 -19.50 30.78 -4.57
CA ILE A 739 -18.71 30.02 -5.54
C ILE A 739 -19.48 28.79 -6.05
N ASN A 740 -19.08 28.29 -7.22
CA ASN A 740 -19.64 27.08 -7.83
C ASN A 740 -18.81 25.82 -7.47
N ARG A 741 -19.46 24.81 -6.87
CA ARG A 741 -18.88 23.48 -6.58
C ARG A 741 -19.92 22.38 -6.80
N SER A 742 -19.76 21.59 -7.85
CA SER A 742 -20.65 20.46 -8.18
C SER A 742 -20.22 19.15 -7.51
N LEU A 743 -21.17 18.23 -7.38
CA LEU A 743 -20.97 16.94 -6.71
C LEU A 743 -20.37 15.91 -7.64
N ILE A 744 -19.68 14.91 -7.07
CA ILE A 744 -19.30 13.70 -7.81
C ILE A 744 -20.56 12.92 -8.17
N LYS A 745 -20.60 12.38 -9.38
CA LYS A 745 -21.66 11.48 -9.82
C LYS A 745 -21.79 10.27 -8.88
N ASP A 746 -23.02 9.82 -8.64
CA ASP A 746 -23.37 8.74 -7.70
C ASP A 746 -23.18 9.06 -6.20
N THR A 747 -22.96 10.34 -5.88
CA THR A 747 -23.02 10.92 -4.51
C THR A 747 -24.25 11.81 -4.35
N GLY A 748 -24.54 12.29 -3.14
CA GLY A 748 -25.71 13.12 -2.83
C GLY A 748 -26.42 12.70 -1.55
N GLY A 749 -27.48 13.43 -1.20
CA GLY A 749 -28.22 13.26 0.04
C GLY A 749 -27.37 13.54 1.27
N ASP A 750 -27.16 12.52 2.09
CA ASP A 750 -26.34 12.61 3.30
C ASP A 750 -24.83 12.64 2.98
N GLU A 751 -24.42 12.09 1.83
CA GLU A 751 -23.02 11.98 1.41
C GLU A 751 -22.72 12.83 0.15
N ALA A 752 -23.22 14.08 0.11
CA ALA A 752 -22.96 14.96 -1.02
C ALA A 752 -21.47 15.36 -1.07
N ASP A 753 -20.74 14.87 -2.08
CA ASP A 753 -19.28 14.98 -2.15
C ASP A 753 -18.81 15.98 -3.22
N ILE A 754 -18.14 17.06 -2.81
CA ILE A 754 -17.56 18.06 -3.74
C ILE A 754 -16.11 17.74 -4.17
N LYS A 755 -15.48 16.70 -3.61
CA LYS A 755 -14.09 16.25 -3.79
C LYS A 755 -13.02 17.17 -3.22
N THR A 756 -12.96 18.43 -3.67
CA THR A 756 -11.95 19.40 -3.28
C THR A 756 -12.53 20.80 -3.23
N LEU A 757 -12.25 21.48 -2.13
CA LEU A 757 -12.72 22.83 -1.88
C LEU A 757 -11.65 23.87 -2.23
N MET A 758 -10.42 23.63 -1.78
CA MET A 758 -9.30 24.57 -1.86
C MET A 758 -8.29 24.22 -2.97
N SER A 759 -7.77 25.26 -3.63
CA SER A 759 -6.61 25.17 -4.52
C SER A 759 -5.32 25.40 -3.74
N LYS A 760 -4.17 24.96 -4.29
CA LYS A 760 -2.87 25.01 -3.57
C LYS A 760 -2.43 26.42 -3.19
N GLU A 761 -2.73 27.41 -4.03
CA GLU A 761 -2.40 28.80 -3.82
C GLU A 761 -3.17 29.42 -2.64
N HIS A 762 -4.30 28.84 -2.23
CA HIS A 762 -5.07 29.35 -1.10
C HIS A 762 -4.31 29.23 0.24
N ARG A 763 -3.28 28.38 0.33
CA ARG A 763 -2.39 28.24 1.50
C ARG A 763 -1.70 29.55 1.90
N VAL A 764 -1.48 30.42 0.92
CA VAL A 764 -0.76 31.68 1.07
C VAL A 764 -1.65 32.87 0.72
N ILE A 765 -2.98 32.69 0.75
CA ILE A 765 -3.94 33.75 0.40
C ILE A 765 -3.88 34.93 1.35
N ASP A 766 -3.36 34.74 2.55
CA ASP A 766 -3.14 35.77 3.56
C ASP A 766 -1.75 36.42 3.46
N MET A 767 -0.91 36.00 2.53
CA MET A 767 0.45 36.53 2.33
C MET A 767 0.51 37.57 1.20
N ASP A 768 1.58 38.38 1.18
CA ASP A 768 1.89 39.30 0.09
C ASP A 768 2.61 38.57 -1.07
N ILE A 769 1.85 37.74 -1.77
CA ILE A 769 2.28 37.02 -2.97
C ILE A 769 1.16 37.03 -4.01
N SER A 770 1.51 37.27 -5.28
CA SER A 770 0.52 37.25 -6.35
C SER A 770 -0.01 35.84 -6.59
N ALA A 771 -1.30 35.72 -6.95
CA ALA A 771 -1.91 34.41 -7.26
C ALA A 771 -1.19 33.69 -8.41
N SER A 772 -0.66 34.43 -9.39
CA SER A 772 0.11 33.87 -10.50
C SER A 772 1.42 33.23 -10.02
N GLU A 773 2.15 33.92 -9.15
CA GLU A 773 3.40 33.40 -8.60
C GLU A 773 3.14 32.18 -7.70
N ALA A 774 2.11 32.23 -6.84
CA ALA A 774 1.75 31.12 -5.97
C ALA A 774 1.39 29.85 -6.78
N ARG A 775 0.66 30.00 -7.90
CA ARG A 775 0.34 28.88 -8.80
C ARG A 775 1.58 28.25 -9.44
N GLY A 776 2.63 29.04 -9.68
CA GLY A 776 3.89 28.57 -10.24
C GLY A 776 4.77 27.76 -9.27
N LYS A 777 4.50 27.82 -7.96
CA LYS A 777 5.28 27.10 -6.94
C LYS A 777 4.69 25.70 -6.65
N SER A 778 5.57 24.80 -6.20
CA SER A 778 5.13 23.53 -5.62
C SER A 778 4.48 23.76 -4.26
N GLU A 779 3.70 22.79 -3.78
CA GLU A 779 3.08 22.92 -2.46
C GLU A 779 4.12 22.98 -1.33
N GLY A 780 5.19 22.18 -1.39
CA GLY A 780 6.30 22.27 -0.45
C GLY A 780 6.92 23.67 -0.40
N ALA A 781 7.14 24.28 -1.56
CA ALA A 781 7.65 25.66 -1.62
C ALA A 781 6.68 26.69 -1.03
N LEU A 782 5.37 26.47 -1.10
CA LEU A 782 4.37 27.33 -0.45
C LEU A 782 4.35 27.15 1.08
N VAL A 783 4.57 25.92 1.56
CA VAL A 783 4.75 25.62 2.99
C VAL A 783 6.00 26.33 3.52
N ASP A 784 7.13 26.17 2.83
CA ASP A 784 8.40 26.81 3.19
C ASP A 784 8.28 28.33 3.21
N LEU A 785 7.57 28.91 2.23
CA LEU A 785 7.32 30.35 2.17
C LEU A 785 6.54 30.83 3.40
N ARG A 786 5.46 30.12 3.78
CA ARG A 786 4.66 30.47 4.96
C ARG A 786 5.48 30.36 6.24
N ASN A 787 6.30 29.32 6.36
CA ASN A 787 7.08 29.04 7.56
C ASN A 787 8.33 29.90 7.70
N ALA A 788 8.85 30.45 6.61
CA ALA A 788 9.89 31.47 6.64
C ALA A 788 9.37 32.86 7.05
N SER A 789 8.05 33.09 6.97
CA SER A 789 7.46 34.38 7.36
C SER A 789 7.29 34.48 8.88
N ILE A 790 7.87 35.52 9.47
CA ILE A 790 7.72 35.83 10.91
C ILE A 790 6.24 36.02 11.28
N GLU A 791 5.43 36.58 10.37
CA GLU A 791 4.00 36.85 10.61
C GLU A 791 3.13 35.60 10.52
N HIS A 792 3.49 34.64 9.66
CA HIS A 792 2.63 33.49 9.34
C HIS A 792 3.11 32.16 9.90
N ALA A 793 4.37 32.06 10.34
CA ALA A 793 4.96 30.84 10.90
C ALA A 793 4.29 30.39 12.22
N THR A 794 3.57 31.27 12.91
CA THR A 794 2.83 30.95 14.14
C THR A 794 1.32 31.16 14.03
N THR A 795 0.84 31.61 12.86
CA THR A 795 -0.54 32.06 12.65
C THR A 795 -1.30 31.05 11.81
N GLY A 796 -2.41 30.53 12.36
CA GLY A 796 -3.31 29.65 11.63
C GLY A 796 -4.06 30.39 10.52
N LEU A 797 -4.51 29.68 9.49
CA LEU A 797 -5.38 30.24 8.47
C LEU A 797 -6.64 29.37 8.34
N LEU A 798 -7.79 29.99 8.56
CA LEU A 798 -9.12 29.40 8.37
C LEU A 798 -9.75 30.02 7.12
N LEU A 799 -10.20 29.19 6.20
CA LEU A 799 -10.86 29.62 4.97
C LEU A 799 -12.32 29.17 4.97
N LEU A 800 -13.24 30.09 4.72
CA LEU A 800 -14.68 29.82 4.60
C LEU A 800 -15.15 30.09 3.17
N TYR A 801 -15.88 29.14 2.59
CA TYR A 801 -16.33 29.18 1.20
C TYR A 801 -17.86 29.18 1.16
N PRO A 802 -18.51 30.28 0.73
CA PRO A 802 -19.94 30.27 0.45
C PRO A 802 -20.18 29.55 -0.88
N ILE A 803 -20.83 28.39 -0.86
CA ILE A 803 -21.10 27.56 -2.05
C ILE A 803 -22.56 27.71 -2.47
N ALA A 804 -22.79 27.89 -3.77
CA ALA A 804 -24.12 28.00 -4.36
C ALA A 804 -24.92 26.70 -4.15
N ARG A 805 -26.17 26.81 -3.68
CA ARG A 805 -27.04 25.66 -3.40
C ARG A 805 -27.31 24.84 -4.66
N ASP A 806 -27.35 25.51 -5.80
CA ASP A 806 -27.62 25.03 -7.14
C ASP A 806 -26.36 25.06 -8.04
N SER A 807 -25.18 24.90 -7.41
CA SER A 807 -23.89 24.75 -8.11
C SER A 807 -23.99 23.75 -9.28
N GLN A 808 -23.53 24.17 -10.46
CA GLN A 808 -23.62 23.40 -11.71
C GLN A 808 -22.26 22.78 -12.12
N PRO A 809 -22.23 21.59 -12.75
CA PRO A 809 -21.03 21.03 -13.34
C PRO A 809 -20.37 21.96 -14.37
N ASP A 810 -19.04 22.02 -14.33
CA ASP A 810 -18.27 22.61 -15.43
C ASP A 810 -18.41 21.72 -16.67
N PRO A 811 -18.61 22.28 -17.88
CA PRO A 811 -18.67 21.51 -19.13
C PRO A 811 -17.53 20.50 -19.30
N ALA A 812 -16.32 20.81 -18.81
CA ALA A 812 -15.16 19.91 -18.89
C ALA A 812 -15.30 18.63 -18.04
N ASN A 813 -16.21 18.61 -17.07
CA ASN A 813 -16.38 17.52 -16.09
C ASN A 813 -17.82 16.99 -16.02
N ILE A 814 -18.66 17.26 -17.03
CA ILE A 814 -20.09 16.94 -17.00
C ILE A 814 -20.39 15.44 -16.89
N ASP A 815 -19.46 14.59 -17.35
CA ASP A 815 -19.64 13.13 -17.30
C ASP A 815 -19.40 12.53 -15.90
N SER A 816 -18.64 13.23 -15.05
CA SER A 816 -18.24 12.79 -13.71
C SER A 816 -18.87 13.61 -12.57
N ARG A 817 -19.62 14.66 -12.89
CA ARG A 817 -20.22 15.58 -11.92
C ARG A 817 -21.73 15.76 -12.12
N VAL A 818 -22.43 16.03 -11.02
CA VAL A 818 -23.87 16.37 -11.01
C VAL A 818 -24.09 17.68 -10.24
N PRO A 819 -25.20 18.41 -10.50
CA PRO A 819 -25.51 19.62 -9.75
C PRO A 819 -25.62 19.36 -8.25
N PHE A 820 -25.34 20.38 -7.42
CA PHE A 820 -25.43 20.25 -5.96
C PHE A 820 -26.89 20.16 -5.50
N ASN A 821 -27.76 21.07 -5.95
CA ASN A 821 -29.18 21.10 -5.58
C ASN A 821 -29.45 20.95 -4.06
N ALA A 822 -28.58 21.52 -3.23
CA ALA A 822 -28.79 21.59 -1.79
C ALA A 822 -30.03 22.44 -1.48
N THR A 823 -30.65 22.18 -0.34
CA THR A 823 -31.83 22.92 0.10
C THR A 823 -31.51 24.38 0.44
N ASP A 824 -30.25 24.70 0.72
CA ASP A 824 -29.77 26.07 0.95
C ASP A 824 -28.26 26.20 0.66
N HIS A 825 -27.73 27.43 0.67
CA HIS A 825 -26.31 27.69 0.48
C HIS A 825 -25.46 27.02 1.55
N VAL A 826 -24.32 26.49 1.12
CA VAL A 826 -23.45 25.64 1.93
C VAL A 826 -22.18 26.39 2.30
N ILE A 827 -21.72 26.27 3.54
CA ILE A 827 -20.43 26.83 3.97
C ILE A 827 -19.39 25.72 4.00
N GLY A 828 -18.47 25.73 3.05
CA GLY A 828 -17.26 24.92 3.11
C GLY A 828 -16.21 25.54 4.03
N MET A 829 -15.38 24.72 4.66
CA MET A 829 -14.29 25.14 5.52
C MET A 829 -12.98 24.49 5.09
N ALA A 830 -11.87 25.24 5.13
CA ALA A 830 -10.54 24.67 5.13
C ALA A 830 -9.65 25.29 6.22
N LEU A 831 -8.74 24.51 6.79
CA LEU A 831 -7.75 24.96 7.76
C LEU A 831 -6.36 24.74 7.17
N VAL A 832 -5.49 25.71 7.37
CA VAL A 832 -4.07 25.66 7.02
C VAL A 832 -3.29 25.91 8.29
N PHE A 833 -2.53 24.91 8.71
CA PHE A 833 -1.70 25.00 9.89
C PHE A 833 -0.28 25.40 9.51
N PRO A 834 0.29 26.43 10.15
CA PRO A 834 1.70 26.75 10.03
C PRO A 834 2.57 25.66 10.67
N GLY A 835 3.87 25.83 10.54
CA GLY A 835 4.88 24.85 10.90
C GLY A 835 5.19 23.93 9.74
N ASN A 836 6.34 23.30 9.82
CA ASN A 836 6.67 22.16 8.97
C ASN A 836 6.28 20.89 9.74
N ALA A 837 6.23 19.74 9.06
CA ALA A 837 6.28 18.46 9.76
C ALA A 837 7.49 18.36 10.72
N GLU A 838 8.47 19.26 10.58
CA GLU A 838 9.69 19.45 11.39
C GLU A 838 9.48 19.91 12.83
N ASP A 839 8.30 20.38 13.22
CA ASP A 839 8.02 20.72 14.61
C ASP A 839 8.22 19.45 15.45
N LYS A 840 9.38 19.36 16.13
CA LYS A 840 9.77 18.21 16.95
C LYS A 840 8.61 17.95 17.90
N VAL A 841 7.81 16.93 17.61
CA VAL A 841 6.79 16.42 18.53
C VAL A 841 7.58 16.04 19.77
N SER A 842 7.65 16.95 20.74
CA SER A 842 8.43 16.75 21.94
C SER A 842 7.78 15.59 22.69
N ASN A 843 8.54 14.50 22.75
CA ASN A 843 8.34 13.26 23.49
C ASN A 843 7.23 13.31 24.54
N LYS A 844 5.99 13.03 24.12
CA LYS A 844 4.98 12.43 24.98
C LYS A 844 4.29 11.35 24.16
N TYR A 845 4.82 10.14 24.35
CA TYR A 845 4.30 8.89 23.82
C TYR A 845 2.81 8.77 24.13
N VAL A 846 2.01 8.46 23.12
CA VAL A 846 0.64 7.98 23.32
C VAL A 846 0.68 6.48 23.10
N GLN A 847 0.26 5.77 24.14
CA GLN A 847 0.13 4.32 24.15
C GLN A 847 -1.04 3.95 23.23
N VAL A 848 -0.75 3.23 22.14
CA VAL A 848 -1.78 2.50 21.41
C VAL A 848 -1.99 1.20 22.18
N ASP A 849 -3.12 1.09 22.88
CA ASP A 849 -3.53 -0.19 23.45
C ASP A 849 -4.01 -1.09 22.31
N THR A 850 -3.17 -2.05 21.92
CA THR A 850 -3.45 -3.03 20.86
C THR A 850 -4.31 -4.20 21.35
N SER A 851 -4.69 -4.23 22.64
CA SER A 851 -5.55 -5.29 23.19
C SER A 851 -6.99 -5.27 22.65
N GLY A 852 -7.38 -4.19 21.95
CA GLY A 852 -8.70 -3.99 21.39
C GLY A 852 -8.89 -4.34 19.92
N VAL A 853 -7.83 -4.75 19.20
CA VAL A 853 -8.01 -5.40 17.89
C VAL A 853 -8.91 -6.59 18.14
N ASP A 854 -10.02 -6.73 17.40
CA ASP A 854 -10.84 -7.93 17.50
C ASP A 854 -10.02 -9.11 16.97
N ILE A 855 -9.25 -9.71 17.88
CA ILE A 855 -8.36 -10.83 17.64
C ILE A 855 -9.20 -12.07 17.34
N SER A 856 -10.52 -12.05 17.56
CA SER A 856 -11.37 -13.21 17.29
C SER A 856 -11.30 -13.67 15.83
N GLU A 857 -10.99 -12.80 14.86
CA GLU A 857 -10.78 -13.28 13.48
C GLU A 857 -9.46 -14.06 13.34
N TYR A 858 -8.41 -13.66 14.06
CA TYR A 858 -7.11 -14.35 14.08
C TYR A 858 -7.11 -15.57 15.00
N ASP A 859 -7.84 -15.51 16.12
CA ASP A 859 -8.03 -16.59 17.08
C ASP A 859 -9.05 -17.60 16.55
N GLU A 860 -10.11 -17.23 15.82
CA GLU A 860 -10.97 -18.19 15.11
C GLU A 860 -10.24 -18.83 13.92
N ILE A 861 -9.37 -18.09 13.22
CA ILE A 861 -8.47 -18.68 12.20
C ILE A 861 -7.48 -19.63 12.88
N ASN A 862 -6.85 -19.24 14.00
CA ASN A 862 -5.93 -20.09 14.74
C ASN A 862 -6.64 -21.30 15.35
N ASP A 863 -7.84 -21.15 15.91
CA ASP A 863 -8.61 -22.20 16.57
C ASP A 863 -9.20 -23.17 15.55
N ALA A 864 -9.64 -22.69 14.38
CA ALA A 864 -10.00 -23.54 13.25
C ALA A 864 -8.81 -24.34 12.69
N LEU A 865 -7.59 -23.83 12.86
CA LEU A 865 -6.34 -24.51 12.49
C LEU A 865 -5.77 -25.40 13.63
N GLU A 866 -6.00 -25.04 14.90
CA GLU A 866 -5.61 -25.82 16.09
C GLU A 866 -6.53 -27.04 16.28
N GLY A 867 -7.81 -26.95 15.86
CA GLY A 867 -8.76 -28.07 15.86
C GLY A 867 -8.49 -29.17 14.80
N SER A 868 -7.55 -28.95 13.88
CA SER A 868 -7.15 -29.92 12.86
C SER A 868 -5.73 -30.44 13.14
N GLN A 869 -5.62 -31.39 14.07
CA GLN A 869 -4.52 -32.36 13.99
C GLN A 869 -4.76 -33.20 12.73
N ASP A 870 -3.85 -33.12 11.77
CA ASP A 870 -3.78 -34.07 10.66
C ASP A 870 -3.57 -35.47 11.25
N PRO A 871 -4.33 -36.51 10.83
CA PRO A 871 -4.09 -37.88 11.26
C PRO A 871 -2.78 -38.49 10.72
N GLU A 872 -1.93 -37.72 10.01
CA GLU A 872 -0.59 -38.13 9.60
C GLU A 872 0.50 -37.89 10.65
N THR A 873 0.17 -37.45 11.86
CA THR A 873 1.11 -37.36 13.00
C THR A 873 1.13 -38.63 13.88
N ALA A 874 1.32 -39.79 13.26
CA ALA A 874 1.79 -41.01 13.92
C ALA A 874 3.18 -41.40 13.40
#